data_AF-A0A943HLV7-F1
#
_entry.id   AF-A0A943HLV7-F1
#
_cell.length_a   1.000
_cell.length_b   1.000
_cell.length_c   1.000
_cell.angle_alpha   90.00
_cell.angle_beta   90.00
_cell.angle_gamma   90.00
#
_symmetry.space_group_name_H-M   'P 1'
#
loop_
_entity.id
_entity.type
_entity.pdbx_description
1 polymer ?
#
loop_
_entity_poly.entity_id
_entity_poly.type
_entity_poly.pdbx_seq_one_letter_code
_entity_poly.pdbx_strand_id
1 'polypeptide(L)'
;MNKFRLNINGKEVTGVAGQTILEVARENDIFIPTLCYDERTKIYGSCGLCMCEVEGNPKLCKACATEIAPGMVIRTNTERVIESRKTNLELLLSNHTGDCRPPCVLACPGQTDCQGYVGLIANGEYEKALELIKDKIPLPAALGRVCPHPCEEACRRGLIDEPISIQQLKRFAADMDLEGEVFVPECEEDTGKSVAIIGGGPMGLSAAYFLRQMGHDVTIFESMPNAGGMLRYGIPEYRLPKAVLDEEIATIESMGVEIITNTKVGVDIPFETIRSDYDAVLLGIGAWVSTGVGCKGEDAEGVIGGIDFLRRVVRNEEIGMGRKVAIVGGGNTAMDACRTAVRLGAEEVYNIYRRTKDEMPADMVEIEEAEEEGVIFKNLTNPIEVVKDENGHVKEVVLQVMELGEPDASGRRKPVPVEGKTETLAIDTMILAIGQAVDATVFDCDKTRKNAIAYDPDTFMTSIPGVFAGGDCGNDKISIAIEAIADARKAADSIDAYLYGEVLKYEKPYVVERDDITEKTFEDRERMCRPEIPQLSPEERKDNFSEVIPEGFTEEQAVAEASRCLECGCHDYFECKLIDFANQYDVHPERFAGEKSTIEFEDDHPFIVRDPNKCILCGLCVRVCDEVMGVGALGLVHRGFDTVVKPNMEKPLIESGCISCGQCVSVCPTGALQERTTMIKETPVETEVTDTICSYCSVGCSLKLETCGDMLIKANPDKDGTVNKGLACGKGKWGFDCSMLEDKLEDPLVKEDGTFRDADYHEAFVLVAKKCQSVAAKYGKDSIAVAISDRYTNEEAYAMKRMAEAMGAKVLCMNNRASGLKAVTGLDASPNTIDELLSTNLILRIGFKDEDSRVIALKMKQAEEAGAKVINLCSGENSVGFLKEIAKAIIDSGKAKKVAGYDEFAASVASVKVSDEAKAIADQYLAAKKAMIVYQQNFLTVAGATLVADIAMLSGHIGTPRDGILQVKAKNNSQGLIDMGITAGKEALEGVKALVVFGENADIDTEALEFLAVCDTHMTELGAKADVVIPGTGFASVDGTFTNTERRMQLVEAAIDEDILFSNWEVAAEIAHVFEVDFEWDGTDDISDEMSDAVDAYKYAQLNEVLGGVLKPADGAALVAVADGPVVEELPCTDSLMQIITQRLPKPANPTA
;
A
#
# COMPACT_ATOMS: atom_id res chain seq x y z
N MET A 1 -31.09 24.85 -18.60
CA MET A 1 -31.93 23.69 -18.23
C MET A 1 -32.79 24.07 -17.04
N ASN A 2 -34.03 23.59 -16.95
CA ASN A 2 -34.87 23.82 -15.76
C ASN A 2 -34.27 23.02 -14.60
N LYS A 3 -33.80 23.71 -13.55
CA LYS A 3 -33.33 23.06 -12.33
C LYS A 3 -34.54 22.64 -11.49
N PHE A 4 -34.57 21.39 -11.04
CA PHE A 4 -35.53 20.90 -10.07
C PHE A 4 -34.99 21.15 -8.67
N ARG A 5 -35.86 21.61 -7.77
CA ARG A 5 -35.57 21.68 -6.33
C ARG A 5 -36.11 20.41 -5.68
N LEU A 6 -35.32 19.80 -4.81
CA LEU A 6 -35.67 18.61 -4.06
C LEU A 6 -34.96 18.66 -2.70
N ASN A 7 -35.42 17.83 -1.78
CA ASN A 7 -34.86 17.71 -0.44
C ASN A 7 -34.30 16.30 -0.23
N ILE A 8 -33.07 16.19 0.27
CA ILE A 8 -32.46 14.92 0.66
C ILE A 8 -31.98 15.05 2.10
N ASN A 9 -32.52 14.22 3.01
CA ASN A 9 -32.21 14.24 4.45
C ASN A 9 -32.32 15.63 5.12
N GLY A 10 -33.28 16.45 4.68
CA GLY A 10 -33.47 17.81 5.19
C GLY A 10 -32.63 18.88 4.46
N LYS A 11 -31.65 18.50 3.63
CA LYS A 11 -30.84 19.41 2.81
C LYS A 11 -31.57 19.74 1.50
N GLU A 12 -31.83 21.02 1.25
CA GLU A 12 -32.33 21.50 -0.03
C GLU A 12 -31.23 21.43 -1.09
N VAL A 13 -31.47 20.71 -2.18
CA VAL A 13 -30.52 20.53 -3.27
C VAL A 13 -31.18 20.80 -4.62
N THR A 14 -30.36 21.00 -5.65
CA THR A 14 -30.86 21.22 -7.02
C THR A 14 -30.22 20.24 -7.99
N GLY A 15 -31.04 19.68 -8.88
CA GLY A 15 -30.58 18.87 -10.00
C GLY A 15 -31.24 19.29 -11.31
N VAL A 16 -30.86 18.65 -12.41
CA VAL A 16 -31.43 18.84 -13.76
C VAL A 16 -32.23 17.61 -14.18
N ALA A 17 -33.24 17.82 -15.04
CA ALA A 17 -34.05 16.73 -15.57
C ALA A 17 -33.18 15.66 -16.26
N GLY A 18 -33.44 14.38 -15.96
CA GLY A 18 -32.66 13.24 -16.45
C GLY A 18 -31.62 12.72 -15.45
N GLN A 19 -31.26 13.49 -14.42
CA GLN A 19 -30.40 12.98 -13.35
C GLN A 19 -31.13 12.00 -12.43
N THR A 20 -30.40 11.05 -11.89
CA THR A 20 -30.85 10.14 -10.84
C THR A 20 -30.71 10.77 -9.45
N ILE A 21 -31.39 10.22 -8.45
CA ILE A 21 -31.23 10.63 -7.05
C ILE A 21 -29.76 10.50 -6.61
N LEU A 22 -29.07 9.44 -7.04
CA LEU A 22 -27.68 9.20 -6.65
C LEU A 22 -26.72 10.26 -7.21
N GLU A 23 -26.89 10.65 -8.47
CA GLU A 23 -26.07 11.70 -9.11
C GLU A 23 -26.23 13.02 -8.37
N VAL A 24 -27.48 13.44 -8.09
CA VAL A 24 -27.73 14.68 -7.34
C VAL A 24 -27.19 14.58 -5.91
N ALA A 25 -27.29 13.43 -5.27
CA ALA A 25 -26.73 13.23 -3.93
C ALA A 25 -25.21 13.44 -3.94
N ARG A 26 -24.49 12.84 -4.90
CA ARG A 26 -23.03 13.00 -5.05
C ARG A 26 -22.61 14.42 -5.35
N GLU A 27 -23.28 15.10 -6.28
CA GLU A 27 -23.03 16.52 -6.61
C GLU A 27 -23.25 17.49 -5.43
N ASN A 28 -23.87 17.01 -4.34
CA ASN A 28 -24.18 17.80 -3.15
C ASN A 28 -23.59 17.18 -1.87
N ASP A 29 -22.56 16.34 -1.99
CA ASP A 29 -21.82 15.73 -0.88
C ASP A 29 -22.73 14.94 0.09
N ILE A 30 -23.73 14.25 -0.46
CA ILE A 30 -24.62 13.37 0.29
C ILE A 30 -24.26 11.92 -0.04
N PHE A 31 -23.75 11.22 0.97
CA PHE A 31 -23.35 9.83 0.85
C PHE A 31 -24.55 8.89 0.71
N ILE A 32 -24.53 8.05 -0.33
CA ILE A 32 -25.43 6.92 -0.51
C ILE A 32 -24.59 5.70 -0.94
N PRO A 33 -24.60 4.58 -0.20
CA PRO A 33 -23.70 3.46 -0.45
C PRO A 33 -24.03 2.70 -1.74
N THR A 34 -22.99 2.26 -2.45
CA THR A 34 -23.10 1.47 -3.68
C THR A 34 -21.94 0.48 -3.82
N LEU A 35 -22.23 -0.78 -4.18
CA LEU A 35 -21.21 -1.76 -4.58
C LEU A 35 -21.18 -2.03 -6.10
N CYS A 36 -22.29 -1.78 -6.81
CA CYS A 36 -22.45 -2.16 -8.22
C CYS A 36 -22.54 -0.96 -9.19
N TYR A 37 -22.09 0.23 -8.79
CA TYR A 37 -22.26 1.47 -9.56
C TYR A 37 -20.90 2.07 -9.96
N ASP A 38 -20.77 2.38 -11.24
CA ASP A 38 -19.72 3.22 -11.83
C ASP A 38 -20.43 4.13 -12.85
N GLU A 39 -20.14 5.42 -12.80
CA GLU A 39 -20.81 6.46 -13.60
C GLU A 39 -20.59 6.32 -15.11
N ARG A 40 -19.55 5.58 -15.52
CA ARG A 40 -19.23 5.31 -16.92
C ARG A 40 -20.04 4.13 -17.48
N THR A 41 -20.78 3.41 -16.63
CA THR A 41 -21.60 2.25 -17.03
C THR A 41 -23.08 2.57 -16.97
N LYS A 42 -23.88 1.82 -17.73
CA LYS A 42 -25.35 1.88 -17.64
C LYS A 42 -25.84 1.39 -16.28
N ILE A 43 -26.98 1.92 -15.88
CA ILE A 43 -27.63 1.60 -14.61
C ILE A 43 -27.99 0.10 -14.55
N TYR A 44 -27.51 -0.58 -13.52
CA TYR A 44 -27.78 -2.00 -13.27
C TYR A 44 -28.58 -2.24 -11.98
N GLY A 45 -28.12 -1.64 -10.87
CA GLY A 45 -28.84 -1.63 -9.59
C GLY A 45 -29.01 -2.98 -8.90
N SER A 46 -28.07 -3.93 -9.04
CA SER A 46 -28.18 -5.28 -8.44
C SER A 46 -27.93 -5.33 -6.93
N CYS A 47 -26.97 -4.57 -6.39
CA CYS A 47 -26.52 -4.73 -5.01
C CYS A 47 -27.55 -4.32 -3.93
N GLY A 48 -28.53 -3.48 -4.27
CA GLY A 48 -29.57 -3.06 -3.33
C GLY A 48 -29.13 -2.14 -2.18
N LEU A 49 -27.90 -1.59 -2.16
CA LEU A 49 -27.47 -0.69 -1.09
C LEU A 49 -27.98 0.75 -1.22
N CYS A 50 -28.13 1.24 -2.45
CA CYS A 50 -28.58 2.61 -2.71
C CYS A 50 -30.08 2.85 -2.47
N MET A 51 -30.72 2.05 -1.61
CA MET A 51 -32.13 2.21 -1.29
C MET A 51 -32.36 3.54 -0.57
N CYS A 52 -33.46 4.19 -0.93
CA CYS A 52 -33.94 5.42 -0.32
C CYS A 52 -35.47 5.41 -0.24
N GLU A 53 -36.00 6.19 0.70
CA GLU A 53 -37.42 6.41 0.87
C GLU A 53 -37.79 7.74 0.23
N VAL A 54 -38.79 7.74 -0.67
CA VAL A 54 -39.30 8.95 -1.32
C VAL A 54 -40.70 9.22 -0.78
N GLU A 55 -40.93 10.44 -0.30
CA GLU A 55 -42.22 10.82 0.29
C GLU A 55 -43.38 10.61 -0.68
N GLY A 56 -44.45 9.96 -0.20
CA GLY A 56 -45.60 9.58 -1.01
C GLY A 56 -45.43 8.28 -1.81
N ASN A 57 -44.25 7.65 -1.83
CA ASN A 57 -44.04 6.34 -2.44
C ASN A 57 -44.06 5.22 -1.38
N PRO A 58 -44.99 4.24 -1.47
CA PRO A 58 -45.05 3.15 -0.48
C PRO A 58 -43.86 2.18 -0.56
N LYS A 59 -43.11 2.16 -1.67
CA LYS A 59 -41.94 1.29 -1.87
C LYS A 59 -40.64 2.07 -1.72
N LEU A 60 -39.60 1.39 -1.22
CA LEU A 60 -38.24 1.91 -1.33
C LEU A 60 -37.82 1.98 -2.80
N CYS A 61 -37.06 3.01 -3.13
CA CYS A 61 -36.56 3.27 -4.47
C CYS A 61 -35.03 3.12 -4.50
N LYS A 62 -34.49 2.68 -5.63
CA LYS A 62 -33.04 2.64 -5.85
C LYS A 62 -32.59 4.01 -6.31
N ALA A 63 -31.73 4.68 -5.53
CA ALA A 63 -31.25 6.02 -5.85
C ALA A 63 -30.53 6.07 -7.21
N CYS A 64 -29.79 5.02 -7.57
CA CYS A 64 -29.05 4.94 -8.83
C CYS A 64 -29.91 4.77 -10.08
N ALA A 65 -31.21 4.50 -9.94
CA ALA A 65 -32.11 4.21 -11.06
C ALA A 65 -33.36 5.11 -11.09
N THR A 66 -33.57 5.91 -10.06
CA THR A 66 -34.76 6.75 -9.92
C THR A 66 -34.41 8.16 -10.36
N GLU A 67 -35.02 8.61 -11.45
CA GLU A 67 -34.90 10.00 -11.92
C GLU A 67 -35.52 10.98 -10.92
N ILE A 68 -34.89 12.15 -10.77
CA ILE A 68 -35.40 13.22 -9.91
C ILE A 68 -36.66 13.87 -10.50
N ALA A 69 -37.56 14.32 -9.63
CA ALA A 69 -38.71 15.14 -10.01
C ALA A 69 -38.81 16.40 -9.12
N PRO A 70 -39.46 17.48 -9.61
CA PRO A 70 -39.64 18.70 -8.83
C PRO A 70 -40.35 18.42 -7.50
N GLY A 71 -39.77 18.92 -6.41
CA GLY A 71 -40.35 18.81 -5.06
C GLY A 71 -40.23 17.41 -4.43
N MET A 72 -39.39 16.52 -4.96
CA MET A 72 -39.10 15.25 -4.29
C MET A 72 -38.51 15.48 -2.89
N VAL A 73 -38.95 14.67 -1.93
CA VAL A 73 -38.38 14.61 -0.58
C VAL A 73 -37.89 13.19 -0.35
N ILE A 74 -36.59 13.05 -0.12
CA ILE A 74 -35.87 11.78 -0.06
C ILE A 74 -35.24 11.62 1.32
N ARG A 75 -35.37 10.43 1.90
CA ARG A 75 -34.74 10.04 3.17
C ARG A 75 -33.88 8.80 2.95
N THR A 76 -32.61 8.84 3.32
CA THR A 76 -31.67 7.74 3.05
C THR A 76 -31.29 6.94 4.29
N ASN A 77 -31.69 7.39 5.48
CA ASN A 77 -31.26 6.84 6.78
C ASN A 77 -32.47 6.51 7.68
N THR A 78 -33.62 6.16 7.11
CA THR A 78 -34.76 5.66 7.91
C THR A 78 -34.47 4.22 8.37
N GLU A 79 -35.05 3.80 9.49
CA GLU A 79 -34.93 2.42 10.01
C GLU A 79 -35.26 1.37 8.91
N ARG A 80 -36.28 1.66 8.11
CA ARG A 80 -36.68 0.81 6.97
C ARG A 80 -35.60 0.72 5.88
N VAL A 81 -34.91 1.82 5.59
CA VAL A 81 -33.81 1.82 4.61
C VAL A 81 -32.60 1.07 5.16
N ILE A 82 -32.25 1.30 6.43
CA ILE A 82 -31.13 0.63 7.11
C ILE A 82 -31.36 -0.88 7.15
N GLU A 83 -32.53 -1.34 7.58
CA GLU A 83 -32.85 -2.79 7.61
C GLU A 83 -32.82 -3.41 6.21
N SER A 84 -33.26 -2.67 5.18
CA SER A 84 -33.16 -3.13 3.80
C SER A 84 -31.71 -3.26 3.33
N ARG A 85 -30.81 -2.37 3.74
CA ARG A 85 -29.38 -2.46 3.42
C ARG A 85 -28.73 -3.63 4.13
N LYS A 86 -28.96 -3.77 5.44
CA LYS A 86 -28.50 -4.90 6.27
C LYS A 86 -28.92 -6.24 5.65
N THR A 87 -30.20 -6.40 5.32
CA THR A 87 -30.70 -7.64 4.66
C THR A 87 -30.01 -7.92 3.32
N ASN A 88 -29.79 -6.91 2.48
CA ASN A 88 -29.11 -7.10 1.20
C ASN A 88 -27.64 -7.50 1.40
N LEU A 89 -26.93 -6.91 2.36
CA LEU A 89 -25.55 -7.29 2.68
C LEU A 89 -25.45 -8.71 3.22
N GLU A 90 -26.32 -9.09 4.15
CA GLU A 90 -26.38 -10.46 4.69
C GLU A 90 -26.59 -11.51 3.59
N LEU A 91 -27.41 -11.20 2.58
CA LEU A 91 -27.62 -12.05 1.40
C LEU A 91 -26.42 -12.09 0.43
N LEU A 92 -25.67 -10.99 0.29
CA LEU A 92 -24.44 -10.98 -0.51
C LEU A 92 -23.33 -11.79 0.18
N LEU A 93 -23.25 -11.70 1.51
CA LEU A 93 -22.27 -12.40 2.34
C LEU A 93 -22.58 -13.90 2.50
N SER A 94 -23.83 -14.33 2.34
CA SER A 94 -24.21 -15.73 2.54
C SER A 94 -23.48 -16.72 1.62
N ASN A 95 -23.04 -16.26 0.43
CA ASN A 95 -22.27 -17.06 -0.53
C ASN A 95 -20.82 -16.55 -0.73
N HIS A 96 -20.41 -15.50 -0.01
CA HIS A 96 -19.03 -14.98 -0.07
C HIS A 96 -18.11 -15.89 0.74
N THR A 97 -16.98 -16.27 0.15
CA THR A 97 -15.99 -17.18 0.75
C THR A 97 -14.58 -16.61 0.63
N GLY A 98 -13.88 -16.53 1.75
CA GLY A 98 -12.53 -15.99 1.88
C GLY A 98 -12.27 -15.55 3.31
N ASP A 99 -11.04 -15.61 3.77
CA ASP A 99 -10.66 -15.00 5.05
C ASP A 99 -10.46 -13.50 4.84
N CYS A 100 -11.24 -12.67 5.51
CA CYS A 100 -11.04 -11.21 5.45
C CYS A 100 -9.75 -10.81 6.16
N ARG A 101 -9.50 -11.40 7.33
CA ARG A 101 -8.30 -11.21 8.13
C ARG A 101 -7.64 -12.56 8.41
N PRO A 102 -6.31 -12.62 8.50
CA PRO A 102 -5.60 -13.87 8.71
C PRO A 102 -5.76 -14.39 10.14
N PRO A 103 -5.67 -15.72 10.36
CA PRO A 103 -5.84 -16.32 11.69
C PRO A 103 -4.86 -15.77 12.75
N CYS A 104 -3.62 -15.43 12.36
CA CYS A 104 -2.63 -14.88 13.28
C CYS A 104 -3.06 -13.54 13.90
N VAL A 105 -3.74 -12.69 13.11
CA VAL A 105 -4.31 -11.42 13.59
C VAL A 105 -5.48 -11.67 14.52
N LEU A 106 -6.40 -12.56 14.13
CA LEU A 106 -7.60 -12.87 14.91
C LEU A 106 -7.28 -13.56 16.24
N ALA A 107 -6.21 -14.34 16.29
CA ALA A 107 -5.73 -15.00 17.50
C ALA A 107 -4.93 -14.07 18.43
N CYS A 108 -4.37 -12.96 17.91
CA CYS A 108 -3.65 -12.00 18.74
C CYS A 108 -4.65 -11.17 19.57
N PRO A 109 -4.54 -11.15 20.92
CA PRO A 109 -5.42 -10.33 21.76
C PRO A 109 -5.35 -8.84 21.41
N GLY A 110 -4.15 -8.36 21.05
CA GLY A 110 -3.91 -6.99 20.60
C GLY A 110 -4.39 -6.68 19.18
N GLN A 111 -4.84 -7.69 18.42
CA GLN A 111 -5.27 -7.55 17.02
C GLN A 111 -4.22 -6.85 16.13
N THR A 112 -2.94 -7.00 16.48
CA THR A 112 -1.80 -6.49 15.68
C THR A 112 -1.80 -7.14 14.30
N ASP A 113 -1.42 -6.40 13.27
CA ASP A 113 -1.37 -6.92 11.90
C ASP A 113 -0.15 -7.82 11.66
N CYS A 114 -0.20 -9.02 12.22
CA CYS A 114 0.86 -10.03 12.09
C CYS A 114 1.21 -10.35 10.63
N GLN A 115 0.24 -10.38 9.72
CA GLN A 115 0.54 -10.63 8.31
C GLN A 115 1.20 -9.39 7.68
N GLY A 116 0.67 -8.20 7.98
CA GLY A 116 1.19 -6.89 7.63
C GLY A 116 2.69 -6.74 7.84
N TYR A 117 3.13 -6.73 9.10
CA TYR A 117 4.53 -6.45 9.41
C TYR A 117 5.47 -7.59 9.02
N VAL A 118 4.98 -8.85 8.97
CA VAL A 118 5.78 -9.96 8.43
C VAL A 118 5.98 -9.77 6.93
N GLY A 119 4.96 -9.35 6.19
CA GLY A 119 5.08 -9.01 4.77
C GLY A 119 6.05 -7.87 4.52
N LEU A 120 5.96 -6.79 5.30
CA LEU A 120 6.86 -5.64 5.22
C LEU A 120 8.31 -6.06 5.46
N ILE A 121 8.60 -6.86 6.50
CA ILE A 121 9.95 -7.41 6.72
C ILE A 121 10.41 -8.27 5.52
N ALA A 122 9.53 -9.07 4.92
CA ALA A 122 9.90 -9.86 3.74
C ALA A 122 10.24 -8.99 2.51
N ASN A 123 9.70 -7.78 2.44
CA ASN A 123 9.93 -6.82 1.36
C ASN A 123 11.02 -5.78 1.66
N GLY A 124 11.68 -5.83 2.82
CA GLY A 124 12.74 -4.89 3.21
C GLY A 124 12.25 -3.62 3.94
N GLU A 125 10.94 -3.47 4.13
CA GLU A 125 10.31 -2.29 4.72
C GLU A 125 10.30 -2.34 6.27
N TYR A 126 11.47 -2.31 6.89
CA TYR A 126 11.61 -2.54 8.33
C TYR A 126 11.03 -1.42 9.19
N GLU A 127 11.21 -0.17 8.78
CA GLU A 127 10.66 1.00 9.48
C GLU A 127 9.13 0.99 9.47
N LYS A 128 8.52 0.74 8.30
CA LYS A 128 7.06 0.57 8.18
C LYS A 128 6.55 -0.64 8.94
N ALA A 129 7.30 -1.75 8.97
CA ALA A 129 6.95 -2.90 9.79
C ALA A 129 6.89 -2.55 11.28
N LEU A 130 7.86 -1.77 11.77
CA LEU A 130 7.89 -1.28 13.14
C LEU A 130 6.75 -0.30 13.43
N GLU A 131 6.49 0.66 12.54
CA GLU A 131 5.38 1.61 12.66
C GLU A 131 4.05 0.86 12.85
N LEU A 132 3.80 -0.14 12.00
CA LEU A 132 2.61 -0.99 12.06
C LEU A 132 2.54 -1.83 13.35
N ILE A 133 3.68 -2.27 13.88
CA ILE A 133 3.73 -2.94 15.18
C ILE A 133 3.36 -1.95 16.29
N LYS A 134 3.98 -0.76 16.31
CA LYS A 134 3.83 0.27 17.35
C LYS A 134 2.43 0.89 17.40
N ASP A 135 1.67 0.90 16.30
CA ASP A 135 0.24 1.28 16.31
C ASP A 135 -0.60 0.45 17.30
N LYS A 136 -0.24 -0.82 17.52
CA LYS A 136 -0.96 -1.71 18.46
C LYS A 136 -0.15 -2.10 19.68
N ILE A 137 1.18 -2.04 19.61
CA ILE A 137 2.07 -2.57 20.63
C ILE A 137 3.14 -1.52 20.96
N PRO A 138 2.95 -0.74 22.04
CA PRO A 138 3.91 0.28 22.46
C PRO A 138 5.24 -0.27 23.03
N LEU A 139 5.28 -1.56 23.37
CA LEU A 139 6.43 -2.25 23.96
C LEU A 139 6.86 -3.47 23.10
N PRO A 140 7.19 -3.28 21.81
CA PRO A 140 7.44 -4.38 20.90
C PRO A 140 8.72 -5.17 21.19
N ALA A 141 9.80 -4.54 21.67
CA ALA A 141 11.06 -5.19 22.01
C ALA A 141 10.89 -6.09 23.24
N ALA A 142 10.14 -5.65 24.26
CA ALA A 142 9.78 -6.50 25.38
C ALA A 142 8.91 -7.68 24.96
N LEU A 143 7.85 -7.45 24.17
CA LEU A 143 6.98 -8.53 23.70
C LEU A 143 7.67 -9.48 22.73
N GLY A 144 8.61 -9.02 21.93
CA GLY A 144 9.46 -9.83 21.07
C GLY A 144 10.27 -10.88 21.83
N ARG A 145 10.44 -10.70 23.15
CA ARG A 145 11.14 -11.63 24.04
C ARG A 145 10.22 -12.51 24.89
N VAL A 146 9.09 -11.95 25.35
CA VAL A 146 8.29 -12.61 26.42
C VAL A 146 6.88 -13.04 26.01
N CYS A 147 6.40 -12.66 24.82
CA CYS A 147 5.04 -12.95 24.38
C CYS A 147 4.83 -14.46 24.16
N PRO A 148 3.78 -15.07 24.75
CA PRO A 148 3.38 -16.46 24.49
C PRO A 148 2.72 -16.68 23.12
N HIS A 149 2.96 -15.80 22.14
CA HIS A 149 2.73 -15.99 20.71
C HIS A 149 1.48 -16.80 20.25
N PRO A 150 0.24 -16.49 20.73
CA PRO A 150 -0.97 -17.21 20.29
C PRO A 150 -1.23 -17.08 18.77
N CYS A 151 -0.68 -16.05 18.14
CA CYS A 151 -0.67 -15.86 16.70
C CYS A 151 0.11 -16.96 15.94
N GLU A 152 1.15 -17.54 16.54
CA GLU A 152 1.92 -18.64 15.95
C GLU A 152 1.19 -19.97 16.05
N GLU A 153 0.45 -20.20 17.15
CA GLU A 153 -0.41 -21.39 17.30
C GLU A 153 -1.51 -21.44 16.23
N ALA A 154 -2.08 -20.29 15.87
CA ALA A 154 -3.10 -20.17 14.83
C ALA A 154 -2.51 -20.13 13.40
N CYS A 155 -1.19 -20.07 13.25
CA CYS A 155 -0.55 -19.89 11.96
C CYS A 155 -0.72 -21.12 11.06
N ARG A 156 -1.36 -20.93 9.90
CA ARG A 156 -1.63 -22.01 8.95
C ARG A 156 -0.37 -22.61 8.31
N ARG A 157 0.79 -21.94 8.39
CA ARG A 157 2.08 -22.52 7.96
C ARG A 157 2.41 -23.81 8.73
N GLY A 158 1.95 -23.93 9.98
CA GLY A 158 2.07 -25.16 10.77
C GLY A 158 1.32 -26.37 10.20
N LEU A 159 0.44 -26.20 9.20
CA LEU A 159 -0.18 -27.29 8.45
C LEU A 159 0.76 -27.88 7.36
N ILE A 160 1.87 -27.21 7.05
CA ILE A 160 2.83 -27.62 6.02
C ILE A 160 4.13 -28.08 6.69
N ASP A 161 4.71 -27.19 7.49
CA ASP A 161 5.93 -27.41 8.27
C ASP A 161 5.85 -26.72 9.64
N GLU A 162 6.62 -25.67 9.90
CA GLU A 162 6.67 -24.96 11.17
C GLU A 162 5.98 -23.60 11.05
N PRO A 163 5.22 -23.14 12.07
CA PRO A 163 4.70 -21.78 12.11
C PRO A 163 5.75 -20.70 11.83
N ILE A 164 5.30 -19.56 11.32
CA ILE A 164 6.13 -18.37 11.21
C ILE A 164 6.52 -17.88 12.60
N SER A 165 7.78 -17.48 12.76
CA SER A 165 8.41 -16.93 13.96
C SER A 165 7.97 -15.48 14.23
N ILE A 166 6.67 -15.23 14.26
CA ILE A 166 6.06 -13.91 14.37
C ILE A 166 6.60 -13.11 15.57
N GLN A 167 6.88 -13.78 16.69
CA GLN A 167 7.48 -13.17 17.88
C GLN A 167 8.91 -12.69 17.62
N GLN A 168 9.74 -13.50 16.96
CA GLN A 168 11.14 -13.17 16.68
C GLN A 168 11.28 -12.14 15.56
N LEU A 169 10.38 -12.14 14.58
CA LEU A 169 10.32 -11.09 13.56
C LEU A 169 9.93 -9.74 14.16
N LYS A 170 9.02 -9.73 15.15
CA LYS A 170 8.71 -8.52 15.93
C LYS A 170 9.92 -8.04 16.73
N ARG A 171 10.66 -8.97 17.35
CA ARG A 171 11.90 -8.64 18.05
C ARG A 171 12.91 -8.02 17.10
N PHE A 172 13.11 -8.59 15.91
CA PHE A 172 14.02 -8.08 14.90
C PHE A 172 13.73 -6.61 14.55
N ALA A 173 12.49 -6.30 14.17
CA ALA A 173 12.10 -4.91 13.84
C ALA A 173 12.29 -3.96 15.02
N ALA A 174 11.96 -4.41 16.24
CA ALA A 174 12.10 -3.60 17.45
C ALA A 174 13.54 -3.41 17.91
N ASP A 175 14.42 -4.40 17.72
CA ASP A 175 15.83 -4.28 18.07
C ASP A 175 16.55 -3.35 17.08
N MET A 176 16.20 -3.37 15.78
CA MET A 176 16.72 -2.41 14.78
C MET A 176 16.39 -0.94 15.14
N ASP A 177 15.18 -0.69 15.61
CA ASP A 177 14.73 0.63 16.11
C ASP A 177 15.61 1.14 17.27
N LEU A 178 15.89 0.27 18.23
CA LEU A 178 16.66 0.63 19.43
C LEU A 178 18.15 0.86 19.13
N GLU A 179 18.68 0.20 18.10
CA GLU A 179 20.07 0.39 17.64
C GLU A 179 20.25 1.64 16.76
N GLY A 180 19.18 2.09 16.10
CA GLY A 180 19.16 3.19 15.14
C GLY A 180 18.55 4.51 15.66
N GLU A 181 17.83 5.20 14.79
CA GLU A 181 17.01 6.35 15.17
C GLU A 181 15.66 5.86 15.71
N VAL A 182 15.46 6.00 17.03
CA VAL A 182 14.27 5.49 17.70
C VAL A 182 13.02 6.20 17.19
N PHE A 183 12.11 5.43 16.61
CA PHE A 183 10.81 5.90 16.16
C PHE A 183 9.95 6.34 17.36
N VAL A 184 9.59 7.61 17.35
CA VAL A 184 8.61 8.23 18.26
C VAL A 184 7.37 8.55 17.45
N PRO A 185 6.18 8.06 17.82
CA PRO A 185 4.96 8.37 17.07
C PRO A 185 4.61 9.85 17.14
N GLU A 186 3.95 10.34 16.09
CA GLU A 186 3.36 11.67 16.12
C GLU A 186 2.25 11.77 17.18
N CYS A 187 2.21 12.92 17.85
CA CYS A 187 1.17 13.26 18.83
C CYS A 187 0.32 14.41 18.31
N GLU A 188 -1.00 14.29 18.44
CA GLU A 188 -1.95 15.35 18.13
C GLU A 188 -1.73 16.60 19.00
N GLU A 189 -2.32 17.72 18.57
CA GLU A 189 -2.28 18.98 19.34
C GLU A 189 -2.82 18.79 20.76
N ASP A 190 -2.19 19.47 21.73
CA ASP A 190 -2.58 19.36 23.13
C ASP A 190 -4.06 19.74 23.35
N THR A 191 -4.85 18.77 23.79
CA THR A 191 -6.30 18.89 24.05
C THR A 191 -6.63 19.73 25.28
N GLY A 192 -5.64 19.96 26.15
CA GLY A 192 -5.82 20.59 27.47
C GLY A 192 -6.58 19.72 28.48
N LYS A 193 -6.75 18.42 28.20
CA LYS A 193 -7.35 17.41 29.09
C LYS A 193 -6.27 16.57 29.75
N SER A 194 -6.53 16.15 30.99
CA SER A 194 -5.56 15.45 31.84
C SER A 194 -6.05 14.07 32.28
N VAL A 195 -5.18 13.07 32.22
CA VAL A 195 -5.47 11.69 32.63
C VAL A 195 -4.42 11.17 33.61
N ALA A 196 -4.87 10.68 34.77
CA ALA A 196 -4.00 9.98 35.71
C ALA A 196 -4.08 8.46 35.53
N ILE A 197 -2.94 7.79 35.48
CA ILE A 197 -2.84 6.33 35.37
C ILE A 197 -2.19 5.79 36.64
N ILE A 198 -2.85 4.83 37.29
CA ILE A 198 -2.32 4.22 38.52
C ILE A 198 -1.77 2.84 38.19
N GLY A 199 -0.44 2.73 38.19
CA GLY A 199 0.34 1.54 37.85
C GLY A 199 1.09 1.71 36.52
N GLY A 200 2.41 1.60 36.54
CA GLY A 200 3.30 1.69 35.38
C GLY A 200 3.62 0.33 34.76
N GLY A 201 2.67 -0.61 34.74
CA GLY A 201 2.83 -1.90 34.06
C GLY A 201 2.45 -1.84 32.57
N PRO A 202 2.36 -2.98 31.86
CA PRO A 202 1.98 -3.03 30.44
C PRO A 202 0.71 -2.26 30.10
N MET A 203 -0.32 -2.40 30.94
CA MET A 203 -1.59 -1.67 30.81
C MET A 203 -1.37 -0.16 30.88
N GLY A 204 -0.67 0.32 31.91
CA GLY A 204 -0.52 1.75 32.18
C GLY A 204 0.40 2.44 31.19
N LEU A 205 1.56 1.84 30.88
CA LEU A 205 2.49 2.35 29.88
C LEU A 205 1.83 2.46 28.50
N SER A 206 1.10 1.43 28.08
CA SER A 206 0.46 1.42 26.77
C SER A 206 -0.72 2.38 26.69
N ALA A 207 -1.51 2.52 27.77
CA ALA A 207 -2.59 3.50 27.81
C ALA A 207 -2.02 4.92 27.77
N ALA A 208 -0.90 5.16 28.46
CA ALA A 208 -0.23 6.46 28.41
C ALA A 208 0.26 6.81 27.00
N TYR A 209 0.87 5.84 26.31
CA TYR A 209 1.29 5.97 24.92
C TYR A 209 0.11 6.40 24.03
N PHE A 210 -1.01 5.67 24.04
CA PHE A 210 -2.17 5.98 23.18
C PHE A 210 -2.85 7.30 23.55
N LEU A 211 -3.06 7.58 24.84
CA LEU A 211 -3.67 8.83 25.29
C LEU A 211 -2.79 10.04 24.97
N ARG A 212 -1.47 9.88 25.03
CA ARG A 212 -0.54 10.96 24.66
C ARG A 212 -0.56 11.22 23.16
N GLN A 213 -0.65 10.17 22.32
CA GLN A 213 -0.84 10.32 20.87
C GLN A 213 -2.10 11.14 20.55
N MET A 214 -3.19 10.96 21.32
CA MET A 214 -4.44 11.75 21.20
C MET A 214 -4.35 13.17 21.78
N GLY A 215 -3.17 13.65 22.16
CA GLY A 215 -2.98 15.02 22.65
C GLY A 215 -3.36 15.25 24.12
N HIS A 216 -3.58 14.20 24.93
CA HIS A 216 -3.87 14.37 26.35
C HIS A 216 -2.60 14.49 27.20
N ASP A 217 -2.67 15.26 28.29
CA ASP A 217 -1.65 15.29 29.33
C ASP A 217 -1.80 14.06 30.24
N VAL A 218 -0.73 13.29 30.42
CA VAL A 218 -0.79 11.99 31.09
C VAL A 218 0.26 11.87 32.18
N THR A 219 -0.19 11.52 33.39
CA THR A 219 0.69 11.22 34.53
C THR A 219 0.49 9.78 35.00
N ILE A 220 1.57 8.99 35.08
CA ILE A 220 1.58 7.65 35.66
C ILE A 220 2.07 7.71 37.11
N PHE A 221 1.32 7.13 38.04
CA PHE A 221 1.74 6.91 39.42
C PHE A 221 2.16 5.44 39.61
N GLU A 222 3.45 5.22 39.82
CA GLU A 222 4.04 3.89 40.03
C GLU A 222 4.51 3.71 41.49
N SER A 223 4.07 2.62 42.11
CA SER A 223 4.41 2.26 43.49
C SER A 223 5.85 1.78 43.67
N MET A 224 6.44 1.21 42.63
CA MET A 224 7.78 0.66 42.60
C MET A 224 8.83 1.72 42.19
N PRO A 225 10.13 1.45 42.40
CA PRO A 225 11.17 2.41 42.06
C PRO A 225 11.28 2.78 40.59
N ASN A 226 10.95 1.87 39.67
CA ASN A 226 11.00 2.06 38.23
C ASN A 226 9.70 1.51 37.59
N ALA A 227 9.26 2.10 36.48
CA ALA A 227 8.12 1.61 35.70
C ALA A 227 8.44 0.30 34.97
N GLY A 228 7.42 -0.40 34.49
CA GLY A 228 7.49 -1.70 33.82
C GLY A 228 6.64 -2.80 34.50
N GLY A 229 6.19 -2.57 35.74
CA GLY A 229 5.31 -3.49 36.47
C GLY A 229 5.78 -4.95 36.41
N MET A 230 4.90 -5.87 36.00
CA MET A 230 5.24 -7.30 35.90
C MET A 230 6.32 -7.62 34.86
N LEU A 231 6.50 -6.82 33.80
CA LEU A 231 7.60 -7.01 32.84
C LEU A 231 8.96 -6.77 33.51
N ARG A 232 9.04 -5.78 34.42
CA ARG A 232 10.27 -5.51 35.16
C ARG A 232 10.47 -6.49 36.32
N TYR A 233 9.45 -6.65 37.16
CA TYR A 233 9.61 -7.30 38.47
C TYR A 233 9.17 -8.77 38.50
N GLY A 234 8.45 -9.23 37.48
CA GLY A 234 7.96 -10.59 37.35
C GLY A 234 8.71 -11.45 36.32
N ILE A 235 9.53 -10.84 35.46
CA ILE A 235 10.31 -11.55 34.43
C ILE A 235 11.82 -11.38 34.72
N PRO A 236 12.63 -12.44 34.73
CA PRO A 236 14.06 -12.36 34.99
C PRO A 236 14.88 -11.64 33.91
N GLU A 237 16.10 -11.21 34.27
CA GLU A 237 17.03 -10.50 33.38
C GLU A 237 17.44 -11.31 32.14
N TYR A 238 17.64 -12.63 32.28
CA TYR A 238 18.06 -13.50 31.17
C TYR A 238 16.99 -13.66 30.07
N ARG A 239 15.74 -13.26 30.36
CA ARG A 239 14.58 -13.40 29.48
C ARG A 239 14.10 -12.06 28.96
N LEU A 240 14.12 -11.03 29.81
CA LEU A 240 13.86 -9.65 29.42
C LEU A 240 14.88 -8.74 30.10
N PRO A 241 15.95 -8.34 29.38
CA PRO A 241 16.92 -7.38 29.87
C PRO A 241 16.25 -6.08 30.31
N LYS A 242 16.62 -5.52 31.46
CA LYS A 242 15.96 -4.30 31.96
C LYS A 242 16.33 -3.07 31.16
N ALA A 243 17.53 -3.04 30.57
CA ALA A 243 17.98 -1.97 29.69
C ALA A 243 17.04 -1.78 28.47
N VAL A 244 16.67 -2.88 27.80
CA VAL A 244 15.72 -2.84 26.68
C VAL A 244 14.38 -2.25 27.10
N LEU A 245 13.86 -2.68 28.26
CA LEU A 245 12.60 -2.13 28.80
C LEU A 245 12.74 -0.66 29.21
N ASP A 246 13.90 -0.25 29.72
CA ASP A 246 14.19 1.15 30.07
C ASP A 246 14.18 2.04 28.82
N GLU A 247 14.72 1.56 27.69
CA GLU A 247 14.70 2.29 26.42
C GLU A 247 13.28 2.48 25.87
N GLU A 248 12.44 1.44 25.87
CA GLU A 248 11.03 1.57 25.45
C GLU A 248 10.23 2.51 26.36
N ILE A 249 10.49 2.49 27.67
CA ILE A 249 9.85 3.43 28.62
C ILE A 249 10.34 4.86 28.36
N ALA A 250 11.63 5.05 28.07
CA ALA A 250 12.18 6.36 27.75
C ALA A 250 11.54 6.96 26.50
N THR A 251 11.18 6.14 25.50
CA THR A 251 10.38 6.58 24.33
C THR A 251 9.00 7.09 24.75
N ILE A 252 8.33 6.42 25.69
CA ILE A 252 7.03 6.90 26.21
C ILE A 252 7.19 8.22 26.99
N GLU A 253 8.27 8.36 27.77
CA GLU A 253 8.59 9.60 28.48
C GLU A 253 8.93 10.75 27.51
N SER A 254 9.62 10.47 26.40
CA SER A 254 10.00 11.47 25.40
C SER A 254 8.79 12.07 24.65
N MET A 255 7.69 11.31 24.58
CA MET A 255 6.39 11.81 24.09
C MET A 255 5.76 12.85 25.05
N GLY A 256 6.27 13.00 26.28
CA GLY A 256 5.78 13.95 27.27
C GLY A 256 4.94 13.33 28.39
N VAL A 257 4.94 12.01 28.55
CA VAL A 257 4.28 11.32 29.67
C VAL A 257 5.10 11.51 30.95
N GLU A 258 4.48 11.96 32.03
CA GLU A 258 5.13 12.08 33.33
C GLU A 258 5.01 10.78 34.13
N ILE A 259 6.12 10.18 34.57
CA ILE A 259 6.13 8.97 35.39
C ILE A 259 6.64 9.28 36.81
N ILE A 260 5.73 9.22 37.79
CA ILE A 260 6.02 9.46 39.21
C ILE A 260 6.17 8.11 39.91
N THR A 261 7.42 7.71 40.16
CA THR A 261 7.76 6.45 40.82
C THR A 261 7.71 6.54 42.36
N ASN A 262 7.88 5.41 43.04
CA ASN A 262 7.87 5.29 44.51
C ASN A 262 6.62 5.88 45.19
N THR A 263 5.48 5.88 44.51
CA THR A 263 4.24 6.51 44.97
C THR A 263 3.10 5.50 45.01
N LYS A 264 2.76 5.02 46.21
CA LYS A 264 1.66 4.09 46.42
C LYS A 264 0.35 4.83 46.71
N VAL A 265 -0.54 4.87 45.71
CA VAL A 265 -1.87 5.48 45.85
C VAL A 265 -2.69 4.77 46.95
N GLY A 266 -3.34 5.56 47.80
CA GLY A 266 -4.04 5.12 49.01
C GLY A 266 -3.16 5.07 50.27
N VAL A 267 -1.84 5.20 50.12
CA VAL A 267 -0.88 5.28 51.24
C VAL A 267 -0.14 6.61 51.23
N ASP A 268 0.59 6.90 50.15
CA ASP A 268 1.40 8.11 50.01
C ASP A 268 0.57 9.30 49.52
N ILE A 269 -0.39 9.05 48.62
CA ILE A 269 -1.35 10.04 48.09
C ILE A 269 -2.76 9.45 48.15
N PRO A 270 -3.77 10.15 48.71
CA PRO A 270 -5.16 9.67 48.70
C PRO A 270 -5.75 9.62 47.28
N PHE A 271 -6.44 8.52 46.94
CA PHE A 271 -7.08 8.32 45.63
C PHE A 271 -8.03 9.46 45.22
N GLU A 272 -8.81 10.00 46.17
CA GLU A 272 -9.73 11.12 45.91
C GLU A 272 -9.03 12.43 45.48
N THR A 273 -7.75 12.60 45.84
CA THR A 273 -6.95 13.74 45.38
C THR A 273 -6.70 13.61 43.88
N ILE A 274 -6.21 12.46 43.45
CA ILE A 274 -5.96 12.14 42.03
C ILE A 274 -7.26 12.28 41.23
N ARG A 275 -8.37 11.73 41.73
CA ARG A 275 -9.68 11.84 41.06
C ARG A 275 -10.20 13.27 40.92
N SER A 276 -9.75 14.20 41.78
CA SER A 276 -10.19 15.60 41.72
C SER A 276 -9.28 16.49 40.88
N ASP A 277 -8.02 16.10 40.74
CA ASP A 277 -6.98 16.88 40.06
C ASP A 277 -6.88 16.57 38.55
N TYR A 278 -7.41 15.43 38.11
CA TYR A 278 -7.39 14.97 36.71
C TYR A 278 -8.81 14.80 36.16
N ASP A 279 -8.99 14.94 34.84
CA ASP A 279 -10.28 14.82 34.17
C ASP A 279 -10.76 13.36 34.08
N ALA A 280 -9.84 12.40 34.01
CA ALA A 280 -10.11 10.96 34.04
C ALA A 280 -8.99 10.19 34.77
N VAL A 281 -9.33 8.99 35.27
CA VAL A 281 -8.37 8.10 35.95
C VAL A 281 -8.44 6.69 35.40
N LEU A 282 -7.30 6.07 35.10
CA LEU A 282 -7.19 4.66 34.73
C LEU A 282 -6.51 3.85 35.84
N LEU A 283 -7.13 2.74 36.23
CA LEU A 283 -6.58 1.78 37.18
C LEU A 283 -5.91 0.62 36.41
N GLY A 284 -4.57 0.52 36.53
CA GLY A 284 -3.72 -0.49 35.90
C GLY A 284 -2.78 -1.17 36.90
N ILE A 285 -3.26 -1.43 38.12
CA ILE A 285 -2.44 -1.78 39.29
C ILE A 285 -1.79 -3.18 39.25
N GLY A 286 -2.20 -4.05 38.33
CA GLY A 286 -1.70 -5.44 38.22
C GLY A 286 -2.06 -6.38 39.39
N ALA A 287 -1.66 -7.65 39.26
CA ALA A 287 -1.94 -8.71 40.23
C ALA A 287 -0.69 -9.10 41.07
N TRP A 288 -0.35 -8.31 42.08
CA TRP A 288 0.90 -8.47 42.85
C TRP A 288 0.88 -9.53 43.96
N VAL A 289 -0.29 -10.10 44.30
CA VAL A 289 -0.43 -11.01 45.43
C VAL A 289 -0.31 -12.45 44.96
N SER A 290 0.64 -13.23 45.52
CA SER A 290 0.74 -14.66 45.21
C SER A 290 -0.35 -15.46 45.91
N THR A 291 -1.00 -16.39 45.20
CA THR A 291 -2.00 -17.29 45.79
C THR A 291 -1.36 -18.51 46.44
N GLY A 292 -1.91 -18.92 47.59
CA GLY A 292 -1.46 -20.09 48.32
C GLY A 292 -1.94 -21.44 47.78
N VAL A 293 -1.30 -22.53 48.23
CA VAL A 293 -1.75 -23.93 47.93
C VAL A 293 -2.97 -24.30 48.78
N GLY A 294 -3.08 -23.72 49.98
CA GLY A 294 -4.05 -24.09 51.01
C GLY A 294 -3.66 -25.38 51.75
N CYS A 295 -2.38 -25.75 51.77
CA CYS A 295 -1.90 -26.96 52.44
C CYS A 295 -1.51 -26.69 53.90
N LYS A 296 -1.46 -27.74 54.73
CA LYS A 296 -1.11 -27.58 56.14
C LYS A 296 0.37 -27.19 56.28
N GLY A 297 0.69 -26.15 57.06
CA GLY A 297 2.07 -25.72 57.32
C GLY A 297 2.66 -24.76 56.30
N GLU A 298 1.85 -24.26 55.36
CA GLU A 298 2.23 -23.26 54.33
C GLU A 298 2.79 -21.94 54.90
N ASP A 299 2.50 -21.63 56.17
CA ASP A 299 3.01 -20.49 56.94
C ASP A 299 4.43 -20.73 57.51
N ALA A 300 5.17 -21.73 57.02
CA ALA A 300 6.54 -22.01 57.45
C ALA A 300 7.52 -20.93 56.98
N GLU A 301 8.55 -20.66 57.77
CA GLU A 301 9.69 -19.85 57.32
C GLU A 301 10.41 -20.60 56.18
N GLY A 302 10.75 -19.91 55.09
CA GLY A 302 11.28 -20.53 53.86
C GLY A 302 10.22 -20.90 52.81
N VAL A 303 8.94 -20.62 53.07
CA VAL A 303 7.88 -20.63 52.04
C VAL A 303 7.68 -19.21 51.50
N ILE A 304 7.89 -19.00 50.20
CA ILE A 304 7.88 -17.67 49.56
C ILE A 304 6.92 -17.69 48.36
N GLY A 305 6.23 -16.57 48.09
CA GLY A 305 5.44 -16.43 46.86
C GLY A 305 6.33 -16.27 45.63
N GLY A 306 5.95 -16.82 44.49
CA GLY A 306 6.75 -16.77 43.25
C GLY A 306 7.07 -15.35 42.78
N ILE A 307 6.08 -14.44 42.81
CA ILE A 307 6.29 -13.03 42.46
C ILE A 307 7.22 -12.36 43.47
N ASP A 308 7.04 -12.63 44.76
CA ASP A 308 7.88 -12.03 45.80
C ASP A 308 9.34 -12.48 45.65
N PHE A 309 9.57 -13.76 45.33
CA PHE A 309 10.89 -14.30 45.01
C PHE A 309 11.52 -13.55 43.83
N LEU A 310 10.86 -13.53 42.66
CA LEU A 310 11.41 -12.90 41.45
C LEU A 310 11.63 -11.39 41.64
N ARG A 311 10.70 -10.70 42.30
CA ARG A 311 10.85 -9.27 42.63
C ARG A 311 12.07 -9.02 43.51
N ARG A 312 12.30 -9.83 44.55
CA ARG A 312 13.47 -9.71 45.42
C ARG A 312 14.78 -9.93 44.67
N VAL A 313 14.80 -10.91 43.75
CA VAL A 313 15.95 -11.15 42.86
C VAL A 313 16.28 -9.90 42.05
N VAL A 314 15.28 -9.35 41.33
CA VAL A 314 15.46 -8.15 40.49
C VAL A 314 15.93 -6.94 41.32
N ARG A 315 15.49 -6.83 42.58
CA ARG A 315 15.88 -5.75 43.49
C ARG A 315 17.21 -5.98 44.22
N ASN A 316 17.89 -7.09 43.96
CA ASN A 316 19.10 -7.50 44.67
C ASN A 316 18.90 -7.58 46.20
N GLU A 317 17.72 -8.02 46.62
CA GLU A 317 17.36 -8.21 48.03
C GLU A 317 17.80 -9.59 48.53
N GLU A 318 18.00 -9.72 49.84
CA GLU A 318 18.30 -11.02 50.46
C GLU A 318 17.07 -11.93 50.46
N ILE A 319 17.19 -13.11 49.85
CA ILE A 319 16.08 -14.06 49.68
C ILE A 319 16.07 -15.12 50.78
N GLY A 320 17.24 -15.46 51.34
CA GLY A 320 17.38 -16.56 52.30
C GLY A 320 17.12 -17.94 51.68
N MET A 321 17.45 -18.13 50.41
CA MET A 321 17.23 -19.38 49.67
C MET A 321 18.18 -20.50 50.14
N GLY A 322 17.64 -21.69 50.40
CA GLY A 322 18.40 -22.89 50.74
C GLY A 322 18.97 -23.62 49.52
N ARG A 323 19.49 -24.84 49.72
CA ARG A 323 20.16 -25.62 48.66
C ARG A 323 19.18 -26.50 47.86
N LYS A 324 18.14 -26.99 48.53
CA LYS A 324 17.07 -27.81 47.93
C LYS A 324 15.79 -26.98 47.82
N VAL A 325 15.45 -26.55 46.60
CA VAL A 325 14.34 -25.62 46.36
C VAL A 325 13.22 -26.33 45.61
N ALA A 326 11.98 -26.20 46.08
CA ALA A 326 10.81 -26.72 45.37
C ALA A 326 9.87 -25.59 44.93
N ILE A 327 9.60 -25.51 43.63
CA ILE A 327 8.68 -24.55 43.02
C ILE A 327 7.37 -25.29 42.73
N VAL A 328 6.25 -24.76 43.19
CA VAL A 328 4.92 -25.33 42.96
C VAL A 328 4.19 -24.50 41.94
N GLY A 329 3.87 -25.09 40.79
CA GLY A 329 3.24 -24.38 39.67
C GLY A 329 3.70 -24.93 38.32
N GLY A 330 2.99 -24.57 37.26
CA GLY A 330 3.32 -25.02 35.89
C GLY A 330 3.19 -23.94 34.82
N GLY A 331 3.00 -22.66 35.20
CA GLY A 331 2.97 -21.53 34.26
C GLY A 331 4.35 -20.88 34.11
N ASN A 332 4.47 -19.88 33.23
CA ASN A 332 5.75 -19.20 32.94
C ASN A 332 6.45 -18.65 34.20
N THR A 333 5.72 -18.04 35.15
CA THR A 333 6.30 -17.61 36.45
C THR A 333 6.95 -18.75 37.23
N ALA A 334 6.43 -19.98 37.12
CA ALA A 334 7.03 -21.14 37.76
C ALA A 334 8.34 -21.55 37.08
N MET A 335 8.40 -21.52 35.74
CA MET A 335 9.62 -21.81 34.99
C MET A 335 10.68 -20.74 35.26
N ASP A 336 10.29 -19.47 35.25
CA ASP A 336 11.16 -18.34 35.60
C ASP A 336 11.75 -18.48 37.01
N ALA A 337 10.93 -18.89 37.99
CA ALA A 337 11.39 -19.16 39.35
C ALA A 337 12.33 -20.37 39.43
N CYS A 338 12.06 -21.45 38.69
CA CYS A 338 12.94 -22.63 38.64
C CYS A 338 14.33 -22.27 38.09
N ARG A 339 14.36 -21.66 36.90
CA ARG A 339 15.58 -21.28 36.18
C ARG A 339 16.39 -20.21 36.92
N THR A 340 15.71 -19.29 37.60
CA THR A 340 16.35 -18.31 38.50
C THR A 340 16.95 -18.98 39.72
N ALA A 341 16.27 -19.95 40.35
CA ALA A 341 16.82 -20.68 41.50
C ALA A 341 18.10 -21.47 41.14
N VAL A 342 18.16 -22.05 39.93
CA VAL A 342 19.38 -22.69 39.40
C VAL A 342 20.52 -21.68 39.31
N ARG A 343 20.28 -20.51 38.70
CA ARG A 343 21.29 -19.43 38.55
C ARG A 343 21.78 -18.84 39.87
N LEU A 344 20.94 -18.85 40.90
CA LEU A 344 21.31 -18.44 42.25
C LEU A 344 22.10 -19.51 43.04
N GLY A 345 22.38 -20.66 42.43
CA GLY A 345 23.25 -21.70 42.99
C GLY A 345 22.56 -22.77 43.83
N ALA A 346 21.26 -23.01 43.63
CA ALA A 346 20.59 -24.15 44.25
C ALA A 346 21.20 -25.48 43.74
N GLU A 347 21.48 -26.42 44.67
CA GLU A 347 22.07 -27.73 44.33
C GLU A 347 21.02 -28.66 43.71
N GLU A 348 19.76 -28.57 44.17
CA GLU A 348 18.63 -29.34 43.62
C GLU A 348 17.39 -28.43 43.51
N VAL A 349 16.84 -28.31 42.30
CA VAL A 349 15.62 -27.55 42.03
C VAL A 349 14.52 -28.49 41.56
N TYR A 350 13.37 -28.47 42.22
CA TYR A 350 12.23 -29.33 41.91
C TYR A 350 11.06 -28.50 41.39
N ASN A 351 10.46 -28.88 40.27
CA ASN A 351 9.16 -28.36 39.85
C ASN A 351 8.05 -29.35 40.25
N ILE A 352 7.13 -28.92 41.11
CA ILE A 352 5.99 -29.72 41.56
C ILE A 352 4.75 -29.27 40.78
N TYR A 353 4.22 -30.18 39.96
CA TYR A 353 3.03 -29.92 39.17
C TYR A 353 2.01 -31.05 39.26
N ARG A 354 0.75 -30.67 39.46
CA ARG A 354 -0.36 -31.61 39.73
C ARG A 354 -0.86 -32.37 38.50
N ARG A 355 -0.41 -32.04 37.30
CA ARG A 355 -0.73 -32.73 36.03
C ARG A 355 0.56 -33.18 35.33
N THR A 356 0.48 -33.60 34.07
CA THR A 356 1.67 -33.96 33.27
C THR A 356 2.27 -32.73 32.58
N LYS A 357 3.43 -32.91 31.94
CA LYS A 357 4.14 -31.88 31.17
C LYS A 357 3.23 -31.26 30.11
N ASP A 358 2.46 -32.09 29.39
CA ASP A 358 1.57 -31.67 28.31
C ASP A 358 0.41 -30.75 28.75
N GLU A 359 0.08 -30.73 30.06
CA GLU A 359 -0.95 -29.82 30.59
C GLU A 359 -0.37 -28.62 31.34
N MET A 360 0.95 -28.39 31.31
CA MET A 360 1.56 -27.18 31.86
C MET A 360 1.14 -25.96 31.03
N PRO A 361 0.70 -24.85 31.68
CA PRO A 361 0.42 -23.60 30.96
C PRO A 361 1.66 -22.83 30.48
N ALA A 362 2.86 -23.21 30.88
CA ALA A 362 4.10 -22.58 30.41
C ALA A 362 4.40 -22.95 28.96
N ASP A 363 5.12 -22.06 28.26
CA ASP A 363 5.58 -22.32 26.90
C ASP A 363 6.52 -23.54 26.90
N MET A 364 6.40 -24.43 25.91
CA MET A 364 7.14 -25.70 25.90
C MET A 364 8.66 -25.47 25.93
N VAL A 365 9.13 -24.44 25.22
CA VAL A 365 10.54 -24.02 25.22
C VAL A 365 11.03 -23.73 26.65
N GLU A 366 10.26 -23.01 27.46
CA GLU A 366 10.65 -22.68 28.84
C GLU A 366 10.76 -23.93 29.73
N ILE A 367 9.90 -24.93 29.48
CA ILE A 367 9.93 -26.21 30.21
C ILE A 367 11.17 -27.02 29.80
N GLU A 368 11.47 -27.08 28.50
CA GLU A 368 12.63 -27.79 27.95
C GLU A 368 13.94 -27.15 28.42
N GLU A 369 14.06 -25.83 28.35
CA GLU A 369 15.24 -25.11 28.82
C GLU A 369 15.45 -25.29 30.33
N ALA A 370 14.37 -25.29 31.13
CA ALA A 370 14.47 -25.60 32.57
C ALA A 370 14.96 -27.03 32.82
N GLU A 371 14.52 -28.00 32.03
CA GLU A 371 14.95 -29.41 32.11
C GLU A 371 16.43 -29.56 31.76
N GLU A 372 16.88 -28.94 30.67
CA GLU A 372 18.30 -28.86 30.27
C GLU A 372 19.17 -28.19 31.35
N GLU A 373 18.61 -27.18 32.02
CA GLU A 373 19.28 -26.49 33.10
C GLU A 373 19.41 -27.35 34.38
N GLY A 374 18.69 -28.48 34.46
CA GLY A 374 18.79 -29.47 35.53
C GLY A 374 17.63 -29.46 36.54
N VAL A 375 16.51 -28.81 36.19
CA VAL A 375 15.30 -28.80 37.02
C VAL A 375 14.64 -30.19 37.02
N ILE A 376 14.31 -30.69 38.22
CA ILE A 376 13.72 -32.02 38.41
C ILE A 376 12.19 -31.89 38.46
N PHE A 377 11.52 -32.33 37.40
CA PHE A 377 10.06 -32.29 37.31
C PHE A 377 9.37 -33.43 38.09
N LYS A 378 8.64 -33.07 39.14
CA LYS A 378 7.77 -33.92 39.95
C LYS A 378 6.31 -33.78 39.48
N ASN A 379 6.06 -34.21 38.24
CA ASN A 379 4.73 -34.23 37.64
C ASN A 379 3.78 -35.20 38.36
N LEU A 380 2.47 -34.97 38.21
CA LEU A 380 1.41 -35.71 38.90
C LEU A 380 1.60 -35.74 40.42
N THR A 381 2.08 -34.63 41.00
CA THR A 381 2.17 -34.48 42.45
C THR A 381 1.66 -33.11 42.91
N ASN A 382 1.05 -33.05 44.10
CA ASN A 382 0.54 -31.80 44.66
C ASN A 382 0.86 -31.73 46.16
N PRO A 383 1.33 -30.59 46.69
CA PRO A 383 1.61 -30.47 48.12
C PRO A 383 0.33 -30.60 48.96
N ILE A 384 0.41 -31.34 50.06
CA ILE A 384 -0.69 -31.50 51.04
C ILE A 384 -0.27 -31.12 52.47
N GLU A 385 1.02 -31.19 52.79
CA GLU A 385 1.57 -30.75 54.08
C GLU A 385 3.02 -30.29 53.92
N VAL A 386 3.37 -29.16 54.53
CA VAL A 386 4.74 -28.65 54.70
C VAL A 386 5.16 -28.93 56.14
N VAL A 387 6.22 -29.72 56.31
CA VAL A 387 6.75 -30.13 57.62
C VAL A 387 7.83 -29.15 58.05
N LYS A 388 7.64 -28.56 59.23
CA LYS A 388 8.58 -27.59 59.83
C LYS A 388 9.65 -28.31 60.65
N ASP A 389 10.84 -27.73 60.72
CA ASP A 389 11.90 -28.12 61.65
C ASP A 389 11.62 -27.58 63.08
N GLU A 390 12.57 -27.79 63.99
CA GLU A 390 12.46 -27.34 65.38
C GLU A 390 12.45 -25.80 65.54
N ASN A 391 12.89 -25.06 64.52
CA ASN A 391 12.94 -23.59 64.49
C ASN A 391 11.74 -22.97 63.74
N GLY A 392 10.87 -23.77 63.13
CA GLY A 392 9.74 -23.30 62.35
C GLY A 392 10.04 -23.09 60.85
N HIS A 393 11.22 -23.48 60.38
CA HIS A 393 11.65 -23.42 58.99
C HIS A 393 11.20 -24.66 58.21
N VAL A 394 11.01 -24.55 56.90
CA VAL A 394 10.64 -25.69 56.06
C VAL A 394 11.75 -26.75 56.05
N LYS A 395 11.37 -28.03 56.18
CA LYS A 395 12.29 -29.18 56.18
C LYS A 395 11.95 -30.20 55.09
N GLU A 396 10.66 -30.50 54.96
CA GLU A 396 10.14 -31.52 54.05
C GLU A 396 8.76 -31.10 53.55
N VAL A 397 8.39 -31.48 52.33
CA VAL A 397 7.04 -31.35 51.79
C VAL A 397 6.46 -32.73 51.50
N VAL A 398 5.23 -32.96 51.97
CA VAL A 398 4.46 -34.16 51.67
C VAL A 398 3.60 -33.89 50.44
N LEU A 399 3.81 -34.72 49.42
CA LEU A 399 3.18 -34.64 48.12
C LEU A 399 2.15 -35.75 47.98
N GLN A 400 0.94 -35.38 47.60
CA GLN A 400 -0.09 -36.32 47.14
C GLN A 400 0.22 -36.73 45.70
N VAL A 401 0.28 -38.04 45.44
CA VAL A 401 0.40 -38.55 44.06
C VAL A 401 -0.96 -38.45 43.37
N MET A 402 -0.96 -37.95 42.15
CA MET A 402 -2.13 -37.68 41.33
C MET A 402 -2.17 -38.62 40.11
N GLU A 403 -3.35 -38.75 39.50
CA GLU A 403 -3.57 -39.30 38.18
C GLU A 403 -4.48 -38.36 37.36
N LEU A 404 -4.46 -38.48 36.03
CA LEU A 404 -5.32 -37.68 35.17
C LEU A 404 -6.72 -38.29 35.07
N GLY A 405 -7.72 -37.55 35.50
CA GLY A 405 -9.13 -37.82 35.27
C GLY A 405 -9.63 -37.31 33.92
N GLU A 406 -10.94 -37.15 33.81
CA GLU A 406 -11.60 -36.57 32.63
C GLU A 406 -11.22 -35.10 32.41
N PRO A 407 -11.19 -34.62 31.15
CA PRO A 407 -11.10 -33.20 30.82
C PRO A 407 -12.08 -32.32 31.59
N ASP A 408 -11.63 -31.13 32.01
CA ASP A 408 -12.48 -30.05 32.49
C ASP A 408 -13.04 -29.21 31.34
N ALA A 409 -13.81 -28.16 31.66
CA ALA A 409 -14.42 -27.28 30.66
C ALA A 409 -13.40 -26.52 29.79
N SER A 410 -12.13 -26.46 30.21
CA SER A 410 -11.02 -25.92 29.41
C SER A 410 -10.33 -26.97 28.54
N GLY A 411 -10.84 -28.21 28.49
CA GLY A 411 -10.22 -29.33 27.77
C GLY A 411 -9.06 -30.00 28.50
N ARG A 412 -8.53 -29.38 29.57
CA ARG A 412 -7.41 -29.94 30.35
C ARG A 412 -7.89 -31.04 31.29
N ARG A 413 -7.14 -32.15 31.38
CA ARG A 413 -7.48 -33.27 32.27
C ARG A 413 -7.42 -32.85 33.75
N LYS A 414 -8.42 -33.28 34.52
CA LYS A 414 -8.48 -32.97 35.96
C LYS A 414 -7.47 -33.79 36.74
N PRO A 415 -6.70 -33.21 37.67
CA PRO A 415 -5.88 -33.99 38.58
C PRO A 415 -6.76 -34.66 39.64
N VAL A 416 -6.62 -35.98 39.81
CA VAL A 416 -7.36 -36.78 40.79
C VAL A 416 -6.37 -37.44 41.76
N PRO A 417 -6.55 -37.31 43.09
CA PRO A 417 -5.68 -37.97 44.06
C PRO A 417 -5.74 -39.50 43.94
N VAL A 418 -4.56 -40.14 43.88
CA VAL A 418 -4.45 -41.59 44.04
C VAL A 418 -4.56 -41.92 45.53
N GLU A 419 -5.69 -42.50 45.94
CA GLU A 419 -5.98 -42.76 47.36
C GLU A 419 -4.84 -43.53 48.05
N GLY A 420 -4.39 -43.00 49.20
CA GLY A 420 -3.38 -43.64 50.06
C GLY A 420 -1.93 -43.55 49.57
N LYS A 421 -1.65 -42.83 48.48
CA LYS A 421 -0.29 -42.72 47.90
C LYS A 421 0.29 -41.31 48.08
N THR A 422 1.28 -41.18 48.95
CA THR A 422 2.02 -39.93 49.20
C THR A 422 3.52 -40.14 49.05
N GLU A 423 4.24 -39.10 48.64
CA GLU A 423 5.70 -39.01 48.58
C GLU A 423 6.19 -37.87 49.49
N THR A 424 7.35 -37.99 50.12
CA THR A 424 7.95 -36.93 50.93
C THR A 424 9.25 -36.48 50.29
N LEU A 425 9.40 -35.17 50.10
CA LEU A 425 10.57 -34.54 49.50
C LEU A 425 11.25 -33.63 50.52
N ALA A 426 12.54 -33.84 50.79
CA ALA A 426 13.32 -32.97 51.66
C ALA A 426 13.70 -31.68 50.91
N ILE A 427 13.31 -30.54 51.47
CA ILE A 427 13.49 -29.21 50.85
C ILE A 427 13.81 -28.18 51.93
N ASP A 428 14.60 -27.18 51.56
CA ASP A 428 14.99 -26.06 52.41
C ASP A 428 14.22 -24.77 52.04
N THR A 429 13.60 -24.73 50.86
CA THR A 429 12.83 -23.58 50.40
C THR A 429 11.70 -24.04 49.50
N MET A 430 10.51 -23.44 49.66
CA MET A 430 9.34 -23.72 48.83
C MET A 430 8.82 -22.42 48.20
N ILE A 431 8.70 -22.38 46.88
CA ILE A 431 8.24 -21.21 46.13
C ILE A 431 6.86 -21.51 45.54
N LEU A 432 5.87 -20.67 45.84
CA LEU A 432 4.48 -20.84 45.43
C LEU A 432 4.17 -20.01 44.18
N ALA A 433 4.14 -20.65 43.00
CA ALA A 433 3.90 -20.03 41.69
C ALA A 433 2.60 -20.57 41.04
N ILE A 434 1.50 -20.57 41.79
CA ILE A 434 0.24 -21.26 41.43
C ILE A 434 -0.81 -20.29 40.87
N GLY A 435 -0.63 -18.99 41.09
CA GLY A 435 -1.56 -17.97 40.65
C GLY A 435 -1.27 -16.62 41.31
N GLN A 436 -1.95 -15.60 40.79
CA GLN A 436 -1.83 -14.22 41.23
C GLN A 436 -3.20 -13.71 41.68
N ALA A 437 -3.22 -12.62 42.44
CA ALA A 437 -4.44 -11.96 42.90
C ALA A 437 -4.21 -10.44 43.01
N VAL A 438 -5.31 -9.70 42.90
CA VAL A 438 -5.33 -8.24 42.96
C VAL A 438 -5.68 -7.81 44.38
N ASP A 439 -4.98 -6.80 44.89
CA ASP A 439 -5.37 -6.08 46.10
C ASP A 439 -6.00 -4.74 45.73
N ALA A 440 -7.32 -4.73 45.56
CA ALA A 440 -8.11 -3.53 45.28
C ALA A 440 -8.73 -2.91 46.56
N THR A 441 -8.18 -3.19 47.74
CA THR A 441 -8.79 -2.73 49.01
C THR A 441 -8.90 -1.22 49.14
N VAL A 442 -7.96 -0.47 48.56
CA VAL A 442 -7.89 1.00 48.62
C VAL A 442 -8.89 1.73 47.72
N PHE A 443 -9.51 1.04 46.74
CA PHE A 443 -10.49 1.62 45.82
C PHE A 443 -11.92 1.26 46.26
N ASP A 444 -12.78 2.26 46.39
CA ASP A 444 -14.19 2.11 46.77
C ASP A 444 -15.10 1.97 45.52
N CYS A 445 -14.72 1.04 44.65
CA CYS A 445 -15.51 0.65 43.48
C CYS A 445 -16.12 -0.75 43.69
N ASP A 446 -17.07 -1.12 42.82
CA ASP A 446 -17.58 -2.48 42.77
C ASP A 446 -16.45 -3.49 42.56
N LYS A 447 -16.55 -4.65 43.22
CA LYS A 447 -15.53 -5.70 43.23
C LYS A 447 -16.13 -7.02 42.75
N THR A 448 -15.29 -7.81 42.09
CA THR A 448 -15.63 -9.16 41.67
C THR A 448 -15.65 -10.14 42.86
N ARG A 449 -15.99 -11.41 42.60
CA ARG A 449 -15.98 -12.45 43.64
C ARG A 449 -14.58 -12.74 44.18
N LYS A 450 -13.50 -12.49 43.42
CA LYS A 450 -12.12 -12.65 43.90
C LYS A 450 -11.48 -11.33 44.38
N ASN A 451 -12.29 -10.30 44.63
CA ASN A 451 -11.86 -8.96 45.06
C ASN A 451 -11.04 -8.16 44.03
N ALA A 452 -11.11 -8.50 42.74
CA ALA A 452 -10.59 -7.66 41.66
C ALA A 452 -11.55 -6.48 41.38
N ILE A 453 -11.10 -5.47 40.63
CA ILE A 453 -11.92 -4.31 40.25
C ILE A 453 -13.00 -4.76 39.24
N ALA A 454 -14.26 -4.41 39.48
CA ALA A 454 -15.33 -4.65 38.52
C ALA A 454 -15.52 -3.43 37.60
N TYR A 455 -15.61 -3.67 36.30
CA TYR A 455 -15.84 -2.63 35.29
C TYR A 455 -16.69 -3.16 34.12
N ASP A 456 -17.35 -2.26 33.40
CA ASP A 456 -18.15 -2.58 32.21
C ASP A 456 -17.23 -3.00 31.05
N PRO A 457 -17.39 -4.20 30.47
CA PRO A 457 -16.44 -4.74 29.48
C PRO A 457 -16.47 -4.03 28.13
N ASP A 458 -17.52 -3.26 27.82
CA ASP A 458 -17.68 -2.57 26.55
C ASP A 458 -17.14 -1.13 26.62
N THR A 459 -17.12 -0.52 27.81
CA THR A 459 -16.71 0.87 28.04
C THR A 459 -15.49 1.03 28.95
N PHE A 460 -15.02 -0.05 29.58
CA PHE A 460 -13.93 -0.08 30.57
C PHE A 460 -14.16 0.77 31.83
N MET A 461 -15.32 1.42 31.96
CA MET A 461 -15.65 2.29 33.08
C MET A 461 -16.06 1.46 34.30
N THR A 462 -15.57 1.86 35.47
CA THR A 462 -15.94 1.25 36.75
C THR A 462 -17.30 1.76 37.24
N SER A 463 -17.73 1.34 38.43
CA SER A 463 -18.90 1.93 39.11
C SER A 463 -18.73 3.42 39.47
N ILE A 464 -17.50 3.96 39.37
CA ILE A 464 -17.18 5.37 39.63
C ILE A 464 -17.04 6.09 38.28
N PRO A 465 -17.90 7.11 37.99
CA PRO A 465 -17.78 7.87 36.75
C PRO A 465 -16.42 8.55 36.60
N GLY A 466 -15.85 8.47 35.38
CA GLY A 466 -14.52 9.01 35.07
C GLY A 466 -13.35 8.15 35.56
N VAL A 467 -13.64 6.98 36.15
CA VAL A 467 -12.61 6.00 36.56
C VAL A 467 -12.77 4.72 35.74
N PHE A 468 -11.71 4.35 35.06
CA PHE A 468 -11.61 3.19 34.16
C PHE A 468 -10.67 2.14 34.74
N ALA A 469 -10.79 0.88 34.31
CA ALA A 469 -9.90 -0.19 34.73
C ALA A 469 -9.72 -1.23 33.62
N GLY A 470 -8.55 -1.88 33.58
CA GLY A 470 -8.26 -2.91 32.58
C GLY A 470 -7.01 -3.74 32.91
N GLY A 471 -6.70 -4.71 32.05
CA GLY A 471 -5.61 -5.66 32.28
C GLY A 471 -5.85 -6.55 33.50
N ASP A 472 -4.77 -7.02 34.13
CA ASP A 472 -4.84 -8.02 35.20
C ASP A 472 -5.56 -7.55 36.49
N CYS A 473 -5.85 -6.25 36.61
CA CYS A 473 -6.42 -5.69 37.84
C CYS A 473 -7.94 -5.83 37.96
N GLY A 474 -8.64 -6.21 36.89
CA GLY A 474 -10.10 -6.22 36.88
C GLY A 474 -10.77 -7.44 36.27
N ASN A 475 -12.07 -7.58 36.54
CA ASN A 475 -12.96 -8.63 36.04
C ASN A 475 -12.46 -10.08 36.23
N ASP A 476 -11.65 -10.34 37.27
CA ASP A 476 -11.05 -11.65 37.59
C ASP A 476 -10.20 -12.26 36.47
N LYS A 477 -9.77 -11.42 35.53
CA LYS A 477 -8.93 -11.74 34.38
C LYS A 477 -7.47 -11.53 34.77
N ILE A 478 -6.68 -12.61 34.74
CA ILE A 478 -5.22 -12.57 34.89
C ILE A 478 -4.69 -13.24 33.64
N SER A 479 -3.93 -12.50 32.84
CA SER A 479 -3.57 -12.91 31.50
C SER A 479 -2.12 -12.57 31.13
N ILE A 480 -1.83 -12.57 29.84
CA ILE A 480 -0.54 -12.30 29.21
C ILE A 480 -0.40 -10.82 28.88
N ALA A 481 0.85 -10.32 28.79
CA ALA A 481 1.13 -8.90 28.61
C ALA A 481 0.44 -8.28 27.37
N ILE A 482 0.39 -9.00 26.25
CA ILE A 482 -0.29 -8.53 25.02
C ILE A 482 -1.79 -8.29 25.21
N GLU A 483 -2.46 -9.02 26.11
CA GLU A 483 -3.87 -8.78 26.39
C GLU A 483 -4.09 -7.54 27.26
N ALA A 484 -3.16 -7.25 28.19
CA ALA A 484 -3.18 -5.99 28.92
C ALA A 484 -2.94 -4.78 28.00
N ILE A 485 -2.08 -4.92 26.99
CA ILE A 485 -1.85 -3.90 25.96
C ILE A 485 -3.12 -3.70 25.11
N ALA A 486 -3.80 -4.81 24.76
CA ALA A 486 -5.07 -4.75 24.02
C ALA A 486 -6.18 -4.03 24.80
N ASP A 487 -6.27 -4.29 26.11
CA ASP A 487 -7.20 -3.60 27.00
C ASP A 487 -6.83 -2.11 27.13
N ALA A 488 -5.53 -1.77 27.10
CA ALA A 488 -5.06 -0.40 27.18
C ALA A 488 -5.53 0.46 26.00
N ARG A 489 -5.47 -0.07 24.76
CA ARG A 489 -5.98 0.63 23.58
C ARG A 489 -7.47 0.92 23.70
N LYS A 490 -8.28 -0.10 24.02
CA LYS A 490 -9.74 0.04 24.17
C LYS A 490 -10.12 1.00 25.30
N ALA A 491 -9.38 0.96 26.41
CA ALA A 491 -9.58 1.87 27.53
C ALA A 491 -9.20 3.31 27.15
N ALA A 492 -8.10 3.52 26.42
CA ALA A 492 -7.71 4.84 25.92
C ALA A 492 -8.79 5.44 25.02
N ASP A 493 -9.28 4.70 24.03
CA ASP A 493 -10.38 5.15 23.14
C ASP A 493 -11.66 5.48 23.94
N SER A 494 -11.95 4.71 24.99
CA SER A 494 -13.11 4.96 25.87
C SER A 494 -12.93 6.19 26.77
N ILE A 495 -11.70 6.45 27.23
CA ILE A 495 -11.36 7.63 28.03
C ILE A 495 -11.44 8.89 27.18
N ASP A 496 -10.86 8.88 25.97
CA ASP A 496 -10.93 10.01 25.04
C ASP A 496 -12.39 10.42 24.75
N ALA A 497 -13.22 9.45 24.34
CA ALA A 497 -14.64 9.68 24.11
C ALA A 497 -15.34 10.27 25.35
N TYR A 498 -15.02 9.77 26.55
CA TYR A 498 -15.57 10.29 27.80
C TYR A 498 -15.16 11.75 28.08
N LEU A 499 -13.92 12.14 27.77
CA LEU A 499 -13.41 13.50 27.99
C LEU A 499 -14.14 14.55 27.11
N TYR A 500 -14.70 14.11 25.99
CA TYR A 500 -15.57 14.90 25.10
C TYR A 500 -17.08 14.76 25.40
N GLY A 501 -17.44 13.96 26.41
CA GLY A 501 -18.84 13.75 26.82
C GLY A 501 -19.59 12.73 25.96
N GLU A 502 -18.87 11.90 25.22
CA GLU A 502 -19.38 10.80 24.42
C GLU A 502 -19.25 9.47 25.17
N VAL A 503 -19.92 8.42 24.66
CA VAL A 503 -19.80 7.06 25.19
C VAL A 503 -19.50 6.14 24.02
N LEU A 504 -18.26 5.66 23.97
CA LEU A 504 -17.86 4.62 23.03
C LEU A 504 -18.11 3.25 23.65
N LYS A 505 -18.73 2.35 22.88
CA LYS A 505 -18.83 0.93 23.22
C LYS A 505 -18.00 0.16 22.22
N TYR A 506 -17.07 -0.64 22.71
CA TYR A 506 -16.30 -1.53 21.86
C TYR A 506 -17.20 -2.66 21.34
N GLU A 507 -17.30 -2.78 20.01
CA GLU A 507 -17.94 -3.91 19.34
C GLU A 507 -16.91 -4.61 18.45
N LYS A 508 -16.87 -5.95 18.51
CA LYS A 508 -15.95 -6.73 17.67
C LYS A 508 -16.39 -6.61 16.20
N PRO A 509 -15.52 -6.19 15.28
CA PRO A 509 -15.84 -6.14 13.86
C PRO A 509 -16.23 -7.50 13.28
N TYR A 510 -17.18 -7.50 12.35
CA TYR A 510 -17.51 -8.63 11.52
C TYR A 510 -16.41 -8.86 10.46
N VAL A 511 -15.98 -10.12 10.35
CA VAL A 511 -15.08 -10.62 9.31
C VAL A 511 -15.61 -11.96 8.81
N VAL A 512 -15.31 -12.30 7.55
CA VAL A 512 -15.53 -13.65 7.05
C VAL A 512 -14.31 -14.50 7.40
N GLU A 513 -14.55 -15.67 8.00
CA GLU A 513 -13.54 -16.64 8.41
C GLU A 513 -13.82 -17.98 7.72
N ARG A 514 -12.77 -18.69 7.33
CA ARG A 514 -12.83 -20.04 6.77
C ARG A 514 -12.44 -21.09 7.80
N ASP A 515 -13.26 -22.13 7.89
CA ASP A 515 -13.10 -23.30 8.74
C ASP A 515 -12.80 -24.59 7.96
N ASP A 516 -12.78 -24.52 6.63
CA ASP A 516 -12.61 -25.67 5.72
C ASP A 516 -11.16 -25.93 5.27
N ILE A 517 -10.19 -25.16 5.79
CA ILE A 517 -8.77 -25.25 5.44
C ILE A 517 -8.10 -26.43 6.14
N THR A 518 -7.33 -27.23 5.39
CA THR A 518 -6.57 -28.37 5.91
C THR A 518 -5.19 -28.44 5.27
N GLU A 519 -4.32 -29.37 5.70
CA GLU A 519 -3.02 -29.62 5.06
C GLU A 519 -3.13 -29.84 3.54
N LYS A 520 -4.25 -30.44 3.08
CA LYS A 520 -4.51 -30.69 1.64
C LYS A 520 -4.62 -29.41 0.82
N THR A 521 -5.04 -28.31 1.44
CA THR A 521 -5.19 -27.02 0.78
C THR A 521 -3.84 -26.45 0.33
N PHE A 522 -2.74 -26.92 0.92
CA PHE A 522 -1.38 -26.41 0.68
C PHE A 522 -0.43 -27.46 0.10
N GLU A 523 -0.95 -28.52 -0.54
CA GLU A 523 -0.12 -29.58 -1.17
C GLU A 523 0.81 -29.04 -2.28
N ASP A 524 0.48 -27.88 -2.86
CA ASP A 524 1.25 -27.16 -3.88
C ASP A 524 2.40 -26.32 -3.31
N ARG A 525 2.46 -26.13 -1.99
CA ARG A 525 3.43 -25.24 -1.33
C ARG A 525 4.70 -25.99 -0.91
N GLU A 526 5.84 -25.32 -1.09
CA GLU A 526 7.14 -25.87 -0.72
C GLU A 526 7.35 -25.90 0.79
N ARG A 527 7.91 -27.01 1.29
CA ARG A 527 8.36 -27.15 2.68
C ARG A 527 9.70 -26.46 2.87
N MET A 528 9.80 -25.57 3.85
CA MET A 528 11.00 -24.79 4.16
C MET A 528 11.30 -24.89 5.66
N CYS A 529 12.58 -25.03 6.00
CA CYS A 529 13.00 -25.03 7.40
C CYS A 529 12.96 -23.61 7.98
N ARG A 530 12.58 -23.48 9.25
CA ARG A 530 12.73 -22.26 10.03
C ARG A 530 14.23 -21.94 10.20
N PRO A 531 14.70 -20.69 10.02
CA PRO A 531 16.05 -20.30 10.37
C PRO A 531 16.32 -20.52 11.86
N GLU A 532 17.46 -21.14 12.19
CA GLU A 532 17.88 -21.35 13.58
C GLU A 532 18.49 -20.08 14.17
N ILE A 533 18.08 -19.72 15.39
CA ILE A 533 18.67 -18.63 16.16
C ILE A 533 19.66 -19.22 17.16
N PRO A 534 20.92 -18.76 17.19
CA PRO A 534 21.89 -19.18 18.19
C PRO A 534 21.40 -18.83 19.60
N GLN A 535 21.43 -19.82 20.50
CA GLN A 535 21.11 -19.64 21.91
C GLN A 535 22.28 -20.11 22.79
N LEU A 536 22.40 -19.56 24.00
CA LEU A 536 23.41 -19.99 24.97
C LEU A 536 23.25 -21.49 25.30
N SER A 537 24.36 -22.19 25.52
CA SER A 537 24.30 -23.60 25.93
C SER A 537 23.71 -23.78 27.34
N PRO A 538 23.15 -24.95 27.68
CA PRO A 538 22.64 -25.22 29.03
C PRO A 538 23.66 -24.97 30.15
N GLU A 539 24.94 -25.23 29.91
CA GLU A 539 26.01 -24.94 30.86
C GLU A 539 26.23 -23.44 31.08
N GLU A 540 26.24 -22.64 30.00
CA GLU A 540 26.38 -21.19 30.07
C GLU A 540 25.15 -20.52 30.69
N ARG A 541 23.96 -21.07 30.49
CA ARG A 541 22.71 -20.55 31.10
C ARG A 541 22.70 -20.63 32.62
N LYS A 542 23.43 -21.59 33.22
CA LYS A 542 23.37 -21.87 34.68
C LYS A 542 24.13 -20.88 35.55
N ASP A 543 25.14 -20.20 35.01
CA ASP A 543 26.11 -19.46 35.82
C ASP A 543 26.01 -17.93 35.72
N ASN A 544 25.07 -17.42 34.93
CA ASN A 544 24.86 -16.00 34.73
C ASN A 544 23.39 -15.67 34.41
N PHE A 545 23.12 -14.37 34.31
CA PHE A 545 21.81 -13.80 33.95
C PHE A 545 21.84 -13.11 32.58
N SER A 546 22.82 -13.45 31.73
CA SER A 546 22.87 -12.97 30.35
C SER A 546 21.64 -13.45 29.59
N GLU A 547 21.23 -12.67 28.59
CA GLU A 547 20.09 -13.03 27.74
C GLU A 547 20.31 -14.39 27.07
N VAL A 548 19.29 -15.26 27.11
CA VAL A 548 19.39 -16.64 26.57
C VAL A 548 19.63 -16.65 25.06
N ILE A 549 19.09 -15.66 24.37
CA ILE A 549 19.24 -15.41 22.94
C ILE A 549 19.86 -14.01 22.79
N PRO A 550 21.21 -13.90 22.87
CA PRO A 550 21.89 -12.61 22.83
C PRO A 550 21.72 -11.89 21.50
N GLU A 551 21.75 -12.65 20.39
CA GLU A 551 21.58 -12.16 19.03
C GLU A 551 20.24 -12.70 18.50
N GLY A 552 19.37 -11.81 18.03
CA GLY A 552 18.11 -12.18 17.38
C GLY A 552 18.33 -12.71 15.96
N PHE A 553 17.34 -12.55 15.08
CA PHE A 553 17.58 -12.80 13.65
C PHE A 553 18.55 -11.76 13.07
N THR A 554 19.45 -12.19 12.20
CA THR A 554 20.06 -11.28 11.24
C THR A 554 19.02 -10.84 10.20
N GLU A 555 19.30 -9.76 9.48
CA GLU A 555 18.43 -9.29 8.39
C GLU A 555 18.11 -10.40 7.38
N GLU A 556 19.13 -11.10 6.89
CA GLU A 556 18.98 -12.22 5.95
C GLU A 556 18.08 -13.34 6.51
N GLN A 557 18.20 -13.65 7.80
CA GLN A 557 17.36 -14.65 8.46
C GLN A 557 15.93 -14.16 8.65
N ALA A 558 15.74 -12.88 9.01
CA ALA A 558 14.44 -12.27 9.19
C ALA A 558 13.66 -12.24 7.86
N VAL A 559 14.29 -11.80 6.77
CA VAL A 559 13.71 -11.81 5.42
C VAL A 559 13.38 -13.24 4.98
N ALA A 560 14.28 -14.20 5.20
CA ALA A 560 14.05 -15.60 4.85
C ALA A 560 12.88 -16.22 5.63
N GLU A 561 12.78 -15.94 6.92
CA GLU A 561 11.69 -16.40 7.77
C GLU A 561 10.35 -15.75 7.41
N ALA A 562 10.35 -14.44 7.19
CA ALA A 562 9.18 -13.68 6.80
C ALA A 562 8.65 -14.13 5.42
N SER A 563 9.55 -14.45 4.50
CA SER A 563 9.24 -14.99 3.16
C SER A 563 8.54 -16.35 3.18
N ARG A 564 8.52 -17.07 4.31
CA ARG A 564 7.73 -18.30 4.49
C ARG A 564 6.24 -18.03 4.69
N CYS A 565 5.81 -16.79 4.94
CA CYS A 565 4.40 -16.44 5.17
C CYS A 565 3.51 -16.89 3.99
N LEU A 566 2.29 -17.37 4.30
CA LEU A 566 1.31 -17.88 3.34
C LEU A 566 0.26 -16.84 2.90
N GLU A 567 0.30 -15.62 3.45
CA GLU A 567 -0.60 -14.52 3.06
C GLU A 567 -2.09 -14.91 3.17
N CYS A 568 -2.47 -15.45 4.33
CA CYS A 568 -3.77 -16.10 4.52
C CYS A 568 -4.98 -15.15 4.50
N GLY A 569 -4.79 -13.85 4.78
CA GLY A 569 -5.83 -12.82 4.78
C GLY A 569 -6.09 -12.24 3.40
N CYS A 570 -7.21 -11.54 3.22
CA CYS A 570 -7.55 -10.91 1.94
C CYS A 570 -6.65 -9.70 1.65
N HIS A 571 -6.03 -9.66 0.47
CA HIS A 571 -5.12 -8.57 0.06
C HIS A 571 -5.84 -7.22 -0.18
N ASP A 572 -7.17 -7.20 -0.24
CA ASP A 572 -7.99 -5.99 -0.49
C ASP A 572 -8.77 -5.56 0.77
N TYR A 573 -8.39 -6.03 1.96
CA TYR A 573 -9.14 -5.79 3.20
C TYR A 573 -9.40 -4.31 3.47
N PHE A 574 -8.38 -3.46 3.34
CA PHE A 574 -8.44 -2.02 3.65
C PHE A 574 -9.28 -1.20 2.66
N GLU A 575 -9.59 -1.75 1.48
CA GLU A 575 -10.43 -1.10 0.45
C GLU A 575 -11.76 -1.83 0.18
N CYS A 576 -12.01 -2.93 0.89
CA CYS A 576 -13.16 -3.78 0.70
C CYS A 576 -14.44 -3.10 1.21
N LYS A 577 -15.11 -2.38 0.31
CA LYS A 577 -16.41 -1.75 0.56
C LYS A 577 -17.48 -2.69 1.10
N LEU A 578 -17.39 -3.99 0.78
CA LEU A 578 -18.31 -4.98 1.33
C LEU A 578 -18.13 -5.13 2.85
N ILE A 579 -16.90 -5.16 3.34
CA ILE A 579 -16.59 -5.26 4.77
C ILE A 579 -16.86 -3.95 5.50
N ASP A 580 -16.56 -2.81 4.89
CA ASP A 580 -16.91 -1.50 5.48
C ASP A 580 -18.42 -1.40 5.71
N PHE A 581 -19.21 -1.71 4.69
CA PHE A 581 -20.66 -1.65 4.80
C PHE A 581 -21.20 -2.76 5.71
N ALA A 582 -20.58 -3.95 5.73
CA ALA A 582 -20.97 -5.02 6.65
C ALA A 582 -20.88 -4.56 8.12
N ASN A 583 -19.77 -3.92 8.48
CA ASN A 583 -19.56 -3.39 9.82
C ASN A 583 -20.44 -2.15 10.10
N GLN A 584 -20.57 -1.23 9.14
CA GLN A 584 -21.41 -0.03 9.28
C GLN A 584 -22.89 -0.38 9.59
N TYR A 585 -23.39 -1.47 9.02
CA TYR A 585 -24.79 -1.89 9.18
C TYR A 585 -24.96 -3.07 10.14
N ASP A 586 -23.91 -3.46 10.88
CA ASP A 586 -23.93 -4.54 11.88
C ASP A 586 -24.57 -5.83 11.34
N VAL A 587 -24.01 -6.42 10.29
CA VAL A 587 -24.62 -7.58 9.62
C VAL A 587 -24.50 -8.88 10.46
N HIS A 588 -25.52 -9.74 10.39
CA HIS A 588 -25.47 -11.11 10.92
C HIS A 588 -25.86 -12.13 9.85
N PRO A 589 -24.93 -12.49 8.94
CA PRO A 589 -25.23 -13.32 7.78
C PRO A 589 -25.73 -14.73 8.12
N GLU A 590 -25.54 -15.21 9.36
CA GLU A 590 -26.02 -16.51 9.82
C GLU A 590 -27.55 -16.62 9.73
N ARG A 591 -28.27 -15.48 9.74
CA ARG A 591 -29.73 -15.40 9.53
C ARG A 591 -30.18 -16.01 8.21
N PHE A 592 -29.33 -15.95 7.19
CA PHE A 592 -29.59 -16.45 5.83
C PHE A 592 -28.57 -17.52 5.42
N ALA A 593 -27.94 -18.20 6.39
CA ALA A 593 -26.98 -19.26 6.11
C ALA A 593 -27.58 -20.33 5.17
N GLY A 594 -26.82 -20.65 4.12
CA GLY A 594 -27.17 -21.64 3.11
C GLY A 594 -25.93 -22.40 2.63
N GLU A 595 -26.09 -23.24 1.60
CA GLU A 595 -24.96 -23.89 0.94
C GLU A 595 -24.10 -22.83 0.24
N LYS A 596 -22.80 -22.78 0.58
CA LYS A 596 -21.81 -21.94 -0.09
C LYS A 596 -21.28 -22.69 -1.31
N SER A 597 -21.27 -22.03 -2.46
CA SER A 597 -20.73 -22.60 -3.69
C SER A 597 -19.22 -22.36 -3.77
N THR A 598 -18.43 -23.42 -3.71
CA THR A 598 -16.99 -23.34 -3.97
C THR A 598 -16.73 -23.53 -5.46
N ILE A 599 -16.06 -22.56 -6.06
CA ILE A 599 -15.71 -22.57 -7.48
C ILE A 599 -14.23 -22.88 -7.59
N GLU A 600 -13.90 -23.97 -8.28
CA GLU A 600 -12.53 -24.22 -8.72
C GLU A 600 -12.20 -23.29 -9.88
N PHE A 601 -11.01 -22.70 -9.85
CA PHE A 601 -10.51 -21.82 -10.88
C PHE A 601 -9.00 -21.94 -11.00
N GLU A 602 -8.51 -21.67 -12.21
CA GLU A 602 -7.10 -21.50 -12.51
C GLU A 602 -7.01 -20.19 -13.30
N ASP A 603 -6.08 -19.31 -12.93
CA ASP A 603 -5.85 -18.04 -13.63
C ASP A 603 -4.35 -17.74 -13.63
N ASP A 604 -3.76 -17.73 -14.82
CA ASP A 604 -2.34 -17.52 -15.09
C ASP A 604 -2.05 -16.10 -15.61
N HIS A 605 -3.02 -15.18 -15.49
CA HIS A 605 -2.84 -13.83 -15.97
C HIS A 605 -1.68 -13.13 -15.22
N PRO A 606 -0.73 -12.49 -15.93
CA PRO A 606 0.50 -11.97 -15.33
C PRO A 606 0.30 -10.77 -14.41
N PHE A 607 -0.87 -10.11 -14.49
CA PHE A 607 -1.17 -8.89 -13.72
C PHE A 607 -2.44 -8.95 -12.88
N ILE A 608 -3.27 -9.98 -13.04
CA ILE A 608 -4.62 -10.00 -12.46
C ILE A 608 -4.78 -11.31 -11.70
N VAL A 609 -5.02 -11.20 -10.40
CA VAL A 609 -5.48 -12.31 -9.58
C VAL A 609 -7.01 -12.29 -9.59
N ARG A 610 -7.62 -13.43 -9.89
CA ARG A 610 -9.08 -13.56 -9.93
C ARG A 610 -9.53 -14.68 -9.01
N ASP A 611 -10.21 -14.33 -7.94
CA ASP A 611 -10.86 -15.30 -7.05
C ASP A 611 -12.40 -15.15 -7.13
N PRO A 612 -13.09 -16.01 -7.92
CA PRO A 612 -14.54 -15.97 -8.02
C PRO A 612 -15.26 -16.30 -6.71
N ASN A 613 -14.60 -16.92 -5.72
CA ASN A 613 -15.19 -17.24 -4.42
C ASN A 613 -15.43 -15.97 -3.57
N LYS A 614 -14.64 -14.92 -3.80
CA LYS A 614 -14.83 -13.59 -3.19
C LYS A 614 -15.86 -12.72 -3.94
N CYS A 615 -16.45 -13.19 -5.03
CA CYS A 615 -17.31 -12.40 -5.91
C CYS A 615 -18.75 -12.28 -5.39
N ILE A 616 -19.28 -11.06 -5.37
CA ILE A 616 -20.69 -10.77 -5.00
C ILE A 616 -21.63 -10.58 -6.20
N LEU A 617 -21.18 -10.94 -7.41
CA LEU A 617 -21.96 -10.84 -8.66
C LEU A 617 -22.55 -9.44 -8.94
N CYS A 618 -21.80 -8.38 -8.58
CA CYS A 618 -22.23 -6.99 -8.84
C CYS A 618 -22.28 -6.65 -10.35
N GLY A 619 -21.59 -7.43 -11.17
CA GLY A 619 -21.51 -7.30 -12.63
C GLY A 619 -20.67 -6.11 -13.12
N LEU A 620 -19.97 -5.41 -12.23
CA LEU A 620 -19.28 -4.17 -12.58
C LEU A 620 -18.07 -4.42 -13.48
N CYS A 621 -17.28 -5.45 -13.19
CA CYS A 621 -16.14 -5.88 -14.01
C CYS A 621 -16.55 -6.24 -15.46
N VAL A 622 -17.68 -6.95 -15.62
CA VAL A 622 -18.26 -7.31 -16.92
C VAL A 622 -18.68 -6.05 -17.69
N ARG A 623 -19.44 -5.15 -17.04
CA ARG A 623 -19.96 -3.95 -17.71
C ARG A 623 -18.86 -2.96 -18.05
N VAL A 624 -17.85 -2.76 -17.20
CA VAL A 624 -16.73 -1.89 -17.53
C VAL A 624 -15.89 -2.47 -18.69
N CYS A 625 -15.71 -3.79 -18.73
CA CYS A 625 -15.00 -4.44 -19.84
C CYS A 625 -15.75 -4.30 -21.18
N ASP A 626 -17.08 -4.43 -21.18
CA ASP A 626 -17.91 -4.36 -22.39
C ASP A 626 -18.30 -2.92 -22.77
N GLU A 627 -18.97 -2.20 -21.87
CA GLU A 627 -19.58 -0.91 -22.15
C GLU A 627 -18.54 0.22 -22.22
N VAL A 628 -17.56 0.23 -21.33
CA VAL A 628 -16.54 1.29 -21.26
C VAL A 628 -15.38 0.98 -22.21
N MET A 629 -14.77 -0.20 -22.06
CA MET A 629 -13.58 -0.55 -22.83
C MET A 629 -13.90 -1.14 -24.21
N GLY A 630 -15.11 -1.65 -24.45
CA GLY A 630 -15.48 -2.26 -25.73
C GLY A 630 -14.83 -3.61 -26.02
N VAL A 631 -14.39 -4.33 -24.99
CA VAL A 631 -13.64 -5.59 -25.12
C VAL A 631 -14.53 -6.81 -24.84
N GLY A 632 -15.31 -6.74 -23.76
CA GLY A 632 -16.24 -7.81 -23.39
C GLY A 632 -15.58 -9.15 -23.05
N ALA A 633 -14.35 -9.16 -22.51
CA ALA A 633 -13.59 -10.38 -22.17
C ALA A 633 -14.19 -11.20 -21.00
N LEU A 634 -14.99 -10.57 -20.14
CA LEU A 634 -15.66 -11.18 -19.00
C LEU A 634 -17.18 -11.21 -19.22
N GLY A 635 -17.85 -12.26 -18.74
CA GLY A 635 -19.29 -12.40 -18.80
C GLY A 635 -19.90 -13.05 -17.55
N LEU A 636 -21.21 -12.85 -17.36
CA LEU A 636 -22.00 -13.61 -16.39
C LEU A 636 -22.48 -14.91 -17.05
N VAL A 637 -21.97 -16.04 -16.57
CA VAL A 637 -22.27 -17.38 -17.09
C VAL A 637 -23.25 -18.10 -16.15
N HIS A 638 -24.02 -19.05 -16.69
CA HIS A 638 -25.10 -19.77 -16.01
C HIS A 638 -26.27 -18.86 -15.54
N ARG A 639 -27.16 -19.36 -14.68
CA ARG A 639 -28.37 -18.64 -14.21
C ARG A 639 -28.72 -19.00 -12.77
N GLY A 640 -29.24 -18.03 -12.03
CA GLY A 640 -29.73 -18.26 -10.67
C GLY A 640 -28.57 -18.36 -9.69
N PHE A 641 -28.61 -19.35 -8.80
CA PHE A 641 -27.55 -19.57 -7.79
C PHE A 641 -26.22 -20.04 -8.42
N ASP A 642 -26.26 -20.66 -9.60
CA ASP A 642 -25.05 -21.12 -10.31
C ASP A 642 -24.34 -19.99 -11.08
N THR A 643 -24.84 -18.75 -11.02
CA THR A 643 -24.27 -17.64 -11.79
C THR A 643 -22.87 -17.30 -11.30
N VAL A 644 -21.93 -17.19 -12.24
CA VAL A 644 -20.52 -16.90 -11.98
C VAL A 644 -19.98 -15.93 -13.02
N VAL A 645 -19.03 -15.09 -12.62
CA VAL A 645 -18.24 -14.28 -13.57
C VAL A 645 -17.12 -15.15 -14.13
N LYS A 646 -17.12 -15.38 -15.44
CA LYS A 646 -16.09 -16.16 -16.15
C LYS A 646 -15.57 -15.41 -17.38
N PRO A 647 -14.32 -15.66 -17.80
CA PRO A 647 -13.84 -15.20 -19.09
C PRO A 647 -14.62 -15.84 -20.25
N ASN A 648 -14.64 -15.17 -21.39
CA ASN A 648 -15.32 -15.65 -22.58
C ASN A 648 -14.84 -17.04 -23.00
N MET A 649 -15.79 -17.85 -23.49
CA MET A 649 -15.57 -19.24 -23.89
C MET A 649 -15.00 -20.15 -22.78
N GLU A 650 -15.05 -19.72 -21.52
CA GLU A 650 -14.49 -20.45 -20.37
C GLU A 650 -12.99 -20.74 -20.52
N LYS A 651 -12.28 -19.89 -21.27
CA LYS A 651 -10.82 -19.94 -21.43
C LYS A 651 -10.12 -19.20 -20.28
N PRO A 652 -8.80 -19.39 -20.09
CA PRO A 652 -7.99 -18.50 -19.26
C PRO A 652 -8.19 -17.04 -19.65
N LEU A 653 -8.09 -16.11 -18.68
CA LEU A 653 -8.37 -14.70 -18.92
C LEU A 653 -7.46 -14.12 -20.03
N ILE A 654 -6.19 -14.52 -20.05
CA ILE A 654 -5.22 -14.13 -21.07
C ILE A 654 -5.62 -14.55 -22.50
N GLU A 655 -6.40 -15.63 -22.65
CA GLU A 655 -6.90 -16.13 -23.93
C GLU A 655 -8.30 -15.63 -24.32
N SER A 656 -8.97 -14.91 -23.41
CA SER A 656 -10.38 -14.50 -23.58
C SER A 656 -10.59 -13.26 -24.44
N GLY A 657 -9.50 -12.66 -24.95
CA GLY A 657 -9.51 -11.34 -25.59
C GLY A 657 -9.23 -10.18 -24.63
N CYS A 658 -8.88 -10.48 -23.37
CA CYS A 658 -8.43 -9.46 -22.41
C CYS A 658 -7.22 -8.69 -22.97
N ILE A 659 -7.26 -7.37 -22.86
CA ILE A 659 -6.17 -6.46 -23.26
C ILE A 659 -5.38 -5.92 -22.06
N SER A 660 -5.62 -6.49 -20.88
CA SER A 660 -4.97 -6.11 -19.61
C SER A 660 -5.10 -4.62 -19.28
N CYS A 661 -6.25 -4.00 -19.53
CA CYS A 661 -6.46 -2.59 -19.15
C CYS A 661 -6.66 -2.37 -17.63
N GLY A 662 -6.89 -3.45 -16.86
CA GLY A 662 -7.10 -3.47 -15.41
C GLY A 662 -8.32 -2.68 -14.90
N GLN A 663 -9.16 -2.13 -15.77
CA GLN A 663 -10.36 -1.40 -15.35
C GLN A 663 -11.36 -2.24 -14.54
N CYS A 664 -11.37 -3.57 -14.76
CA CYS A 664 -12.17 -4.48 -13.96
C CYS A 664 -11.65 -4.66 -12.53
N VAL A 665 -10.34 -4.51 -12.32
CA VAL A 665 -9.68 -4.57 -11.00
C VAL A 665 -10.00 -3.28 -10.24
N SER A 666 -9.74 -2.10 -10.83
CA SER A 666 -10.00 -0.78 -10.23
C SER A 666 -11.45 -0.49 -9.82
N VAL A 667 -12.42 -1.33 -10.23
CA VAL A 667 -13.84 -1.18 -9.87
C VAL A 667 -14.36 -2.34 -9.03
N CYS A 668 -13.57 -3.36 -8.77
CA CYS A 668 -13.99 -4.46 -7.92
C CYS A 668 -14.21 -3.97 -6.49
N PRO A 669 -15.37 -4.19 -5.86
CA PRO A 669 -15.66 -3.66 -4.52
C PRO A 669 -15.32 -4.63 -3.37
N THR A 670 -14.61 -5.75 -3.64
CA THR A 670 -14.40 -6.82 -2.63
C THR A 670 -13.00 -7.44 -2.57
N GLY A 671 -12.24 -7.48 -3.67
CA GLY A 671 -11.04 -8.33 -3.76
C GLY A 671 -11.21 -9.62 -4.57
N ALA A 672 -12.32 -9.78 -5.31
CA ALA A 672 -12.49 -10.90 -6.25
C ALA A 672 -11.62 -10.76 -7.52
N LEU A 673 -11.16 -9.56 -7.80
CA LEU A 673 -10.25 -9.19 -8.89
C LEU A 673 -9.26 -8.22 -8.26
N GLN A 674 -7.99 -8.58 -8.26
CA GLN A 674 -6.90 -7.86 -7.60
C GLN A 674 -5.70 -7.76 -8.55
N GLU A 675 -4.82 -6.83 -8.26
CA GLU A 675 -3.48 -6.75 -8.83
C GLU A 675 -2.68 -8.01 -8.47
N ARG A 676 -1.92 -8.52 -9.43
CA ARG A 676 -0.78 -9.40 -9.15
C ARG A 676 0.44 -8.50 -9.08
N THR A 677 1.14 -8.50 -7.95
CA THR A 677 2.26 -7.58 -7.73
C THR A 677 3.59 -8.27 -7.97
N THR A 678 4.67 -7.50 -8.08
CA THR A 678 6.05 -8.01 -8.25
C THR A 678 6.79 -8.14 -6.93
N MET A 679 6.15 -7.79 -5.81
CA MET A 679 6.74 -7.82 -4.48
C MET A 679 6.96 -9.27 -4.02
N ILE A 680 7.90 -9.45 -3.08
CA ILE A 680 8.19 -10.78 -2.49
C ILE A 680 6.96 -11.30 -1.77
N LYS A 681 6.25 -10.40 -1.05
CA LYS A 681 4.96 -10.68 -0.41
C LYS A 681 3.90 -9.64 -0.75
N GLU A 682 2.76 -10.13 -1.23
CA GLU A 682 1.53 -9.39 -1.52
C GLU A 682 0.72 -9.16 -0.24
N THR A 683 1.29 -8.39 0.69
CA THR A 683 0.68 -8.21 2.00
C THR A 683 -0.30 -7.03 2.02
N PRO A 684 -1.53 -7.19 2.55
CA PRO A 684 -2.44 -6.07 2.73
C PRO A 684 -1.86 -5.12 3.78
N VAL A 685 -1.68 -3.87 3.38
CA VAL A 685 -1.29 -2.76 4.24
C VAL A 685 -2.18 -1.57 3.90
N GLU A 686 -2.32 -0.65 4.85
CA GLU A 686 -2.90 0.66 4.55
C GLU A 686 -1.92 1.43 3.69
N THR A 687 -2.42 2.14 2.68
CA THR A 687 -1.62 2.77 1.64
C THR A 687 -1.73 4.28 1.67
N GLU A 688 -0.64 4.94 1.32
CA GLU A 688 -0.62 6.36 1.02
C GLU A 688 -0.93 6.55 -0.47
N VAL A 689 -1.55 7.68 -0.83
CA VAL A 689 -2.00 7.92 -2.20
C VAL A 689 -1.33 9.17 -2.76
N THR A 690 -0.52 9.00 -3.79
CA THR A 690 0.13 10.10 -4.52
C THR A 690 -0.55 10.33 -5.86
N ASP A 691 -0.98 11.57 -6.12
CA ASP A 691 -1.54 11.97 -7.41
C ASP A 691 -0.39 12.25 -8.40
N THR A 692 -0.36 11.53 -9.52
CA THR A 692 0.73 11.67 -10.51
C THR A 692 0.24 11.43 -11.94
N ILE A 693 1.14 11.48 -12.92
CA ILE A 693 0.83 11.36 -14.34
C ILE A 693 1.57 10.18 -14.96
N CYS A 694 0.83 9.40 -15.76
CA CYS A 694 1.38 8.31 -16.55
C CYS A 694 2.53 8.77 -17.47
N SER A 695 3.72 8.20 -17.29
CA SER A 695 4.94 8.51 -18.03
C SER A 695 5.09 7.76 -19.38
N TYR A 696 4.02 7.16 -19.91
CA TYR A 696 4.07 6.39 -21.16
C TYR A 696 3.65 7.23 -22.38
N CYS A 697 2.45 7.03 -22.93
CA CYS A 697 2.03 7.77 -24.13
C CYS A 697 1.75 9.26 -23.83
N SER A 698 1.67 10.08 -24.87
CA SER A 698 1.45 11.53 -24.78
C SER A 698 0.07 12.01 -24.32
N VAL A 699 -0.79 11.10 -23.85
CA VAL A 699 -2.13 11.46 -23.36
C VAL A 699 -2.05 12.22 -22.04
N GLY A 700 -1.12 11.87 -21.14
CA GLY A 700 -1.05 12.46 -19.80
C GLY A 700 -2.23 12.03 -18.92
N CYS A 701 -2.43 10.71 -18.78
CA CYS A 701 -3.48 10.17 -17.91
C CYS A 701 -3.11 10.42 -16.45
N SER A 702 -4.02 11.02 -15.69
CA SER A 702 -3.89 11.15 -14.24
C SER A 702 -4.06 9.80 -13.55
N LEU A 703 -3.14 9.50 -12.65
CA LEU A 703 -3.05 8.27 -11.88
C LEU A 703 -2.97 8.61 -10.38
N LYS A 704 -3.47 7.70 -9.57
CA LYS A 704 -3.26 7.60 -8.13
C LYS A 704 -2.34 6.42 -7.91
N LEU A 705 -1.10 6.66 -7.51
CA LEU A 705 -0.21 5.60 -7.06
C LEU A 705 -0.46 5.37 -5.58
N GLU A 706 -0.53 4.11 -5.21
CA GLU A 706 -0.71 3.70 -3.83
C GLU A 706 0.53 2.96 -3.35
N THR A 707 1.10 3.43 -2.24
CA THR A 707 2.41 3.01 -1.71
C THR A 707 2.35 2.72 -0.21
N CYS A 708 3.34 2.01 0.30
CA CYS A 708 3.58 1.84 1.74
C CYS A 708 5.09 1.77 1.96
N GLY A 709 5.69 2.84 2.48
CA GLY A 709 7.15 3.00 2.34
C GLY A 709 7.51 3.12 0.85
N ASP A 710 8.53 2.41 0.43
CA ASP A 710 8.99 2.39 -0.97
C ASP A 710 8.35 1.26 -1.80
N MET A 711 7.45 0.47 -1.19
CA MET A 711 6.64 -0.51 -1.90
C MET A 711 5.56 0.15 -2.76
N LEU A 712 5.65 -0.04 -4.08
CA LEU A 712 4.59 0.29 -5.03
C LEU A 712 3.53 -0.81 -5.11
N ILE A 713 2.31 -0.52 -4.61
CA ILE A 713 1.25 -1.52 -4.47
C ILE A 713 0.34 -1.55 -5.69
N LYS A 714 -0.18 -0.39 -6.12
CA LYS A 714 -1.07 -0.30 -7.29
C LYS A 714 -1.11 1.10 -7.91
N ALA A 715 -1.44 1.15 -9.20
CA ALA A 715 -1.78 2.39 -9.89
C ALA A 715 -3.27 2.41 -10.27
N ASN A 716 -4.03 3.40 -9.85
CA ASN A 716 -5.44 3.55 -10.20
C ASN A 716 -5.68 4.81 -11.03
N PRO A 717 -6.47 4.76 -12.12
CA PRO A 717 -6.75 5.98 -12.88
C PRO A 717 -7.64 6.93 -12.08
N ASP A 718 -7.25 8.19 -12.02
CA ASP A 718 -8.05 9.21 -11.35
C ASP A 718 -9.37 9.45 -12.11
N LYS A 719 -10.49 9.30 -11.40
CA LYS A 719 -11.85 9.47 -11.94
C LYS A 719 -12.14 10.93 -12.28
N ASP A 720 -11.56 11.84 -11.52
CA ASP A 720 -11.73 13.28 -11.72
C ASP A 720 -10.70 13.86 -12.72
N GLY A 721 -9.70 13.04 -13.08
CA GLY A 721 -8.62 13.34 -14.01
C GLY A 721 -9.10 14.08 -15.26
N THR A 722 -8.41 15.18 -15.58
CA THR A 722 -8.84 16.13 -16.62
C THR A 722 -8.87 15.52 -18.01
N VAL A 723 -7.91 14.64 -18.33
CA VAL A 723 -7.80 14.04 -19.67
C VAL A 723 -8.50 12.69 -19.76
N ASN A 724 -8.29 11.81 -18.78
CA ASN A 724 -8.65 10.40 -18.89
C ASN A 724 -9.96 10.02 -18.18
N LYS A 725 -10.48 10.80 -17.22
CA LYS A 725 -11.76 10.55 -16.53
C LYS A 725 -11.93 9.09 -16.06
N GLY A 726 -10.95 8.60 -15.31
CA GLY A 726 -10.91 7.25 -14.77
C GLY A 726 -10.49 6.17 -15.77
N LEU A 727 -10.14 6.52 -17.01
CA LEU A 727 -9.64 5.56 -18.00
C LEU A 727 -8.12 5.38 -17.89
N ALA A 728 -7.64 4.15 -18.05
CA ALA A 728 -6.24 3.85 -18.26
C ALA A 728 -6.09 2.70 -19.28
N CYS A 729 -4.88 2.56 -19.81
CA CYS A 729 -4.48 1.40 -20.60
C CYS A 729 -3.57 0.50 -19.76
N GLY A 730 -3.26 -0.70 -20.26
CA GLY A 730 -2.38 -1.63 -19.55
C GLY A 730 -1.01 -1.05 -19.21
N LYS A 731 -0.46 -0.17 -20.05
CA LYS A 731 0.85 0.47 -19.81
C LYS A 731 0.82 1.31 -18.54
N GLY A 732 -0.15 2.22 -18.43
CA GLY A 732 -0.29 3.06 -17.22
C GLY A 732 -0.75 2.30 -15.99
N LYS A 733 -1.53 1.22 -16.14
CA LYS A 733 -2.04 0.43 -15.00
C LYS A 733 -0.98 -0.51 -14.41
N TRP A 734 -0.05 -1.02 -15.22
CA TRP A 734 0.88 -2.08 -14.79
C TRP A 734 2.35 -1.73 -14.93
N GLY A 735 2.69 -0.58 -15.49
CA GLY A 735 4.08 -0.17 -15.69
C GLY A 735 4.64 0.73 -14.59
N PHE A 736 3.85 1.01 -13.54
CA PHE A 736 4.29 1.87 -12.45
C PHE A 736 5.48 1.30 -11.68
N ASP A 737 5.64 -0.02 -11.68
CA ASP A 737 6.72 -0.79 -11.03
C ASP A 737 7.95 -1.01 -11.94
N CYS A 738 7.92 -0.56 -13.20
CA CYS A 738 8.92 -0.98 -14.19
C CYS A 738 10.36 -0.52 -13.87
N SER A 739 10.56 0.56 -13.10
CA SER A 739 11.89 0.98 -12.65
C SER A 739 12.43 0.16 -11.47
N MET A 740 11.54 -0.52 -10.75
CA MET A 740 11.83 -1.30 -9.52
C MET A 740 11.86 -2.81 -9.77
N LEU A 741 11.92 -3.23 -11.03
CA LEU A 741 12.08 -4.64 -11.35
C LEU A 741 13.50 -5.12 -11.01
N GLU A 742 13.67 -6.43 -10.96
CA GLU A 742 14.99 -7.06 -10.80
C GLU A 742 15.98 -6.51 -11.86
N ASP A 743 17.26 -6.43 -11.48
CA ASP A 743 18.38 -5.90 -12.29
C ASP A 743 18.39 -4.36 -12.48
N LYS A 744 17.71 -3.61 -11.61
CA LYS A 744 17.89 -2.17 -11.49
C LYS A 744 19.36 -1.83 -11.21
N LEU A 745 19.84 -0.75 -11.82
CA LEU A 745 21.19 -0.23 -11.55
C LEU A 745 21.16 0.63 -10.29
N GLU A 746 22.04 0.32 -9.35
CA GLU A 746 22.21 1.05 -8.08
C GLU A 746 23.48 1.93 -8.09
N ASP A 747 24.55 1.40 -8.69
CA ASP A 747 25.85 2.05 -8.77
C ASP A 747 26.30 2.35 -10.22
N PRO A 748 27.08 3.43 -10.44
CA PRO A 748 27.73 3.69 -11.72
C PRO A 748 28.70 2.58 -12.13
N LEU A 749 28.74 2.30 -13.43
CA LEU A 749 29.62 1.29 -14.02
C LEU A 749 30.57 1.94 -15.04
N VAL A 750 31.86 1.62 -14.95
CA VAL A 750 32.87 2.07 -15.92
C VAL A 750 33.48 0.86 -16.62
N LYS A 751 33.63 0.96 -17.95
CA LYS A 751 34.18 -0.11 -18.78
C LYS A 751 35.68 0.00 -18.91
N GLU A 752 36.40 -1.02 -18.43
CA GLU A 752 37.84 -1.17 -18.54
C GLU A 752 38.18 -2.51 -19.18
N ASP A 753 39.06 -2.50 -20.20
CA ASP A 753 39.48 -3.70 -20.95
C ASP A 753 38.32 -4.59 -21.47
N GLY A 754 37.15 -3.97 -21.70
CA GLY A 754 35.95 -4.64 -22.22
C GLY A 754 35.02 -5.20 -21.16
N THR A 755 35.33 -5.04 -19.86
CA THR A 755 34.51 -5.48 -18.73
C THR A 755 34.08 -4.30 -17.86
N PHE A 756 32.88 -4.35 -17.30
CA PHE A 756 32.41 -3.33 -16.35
C PHE A 756 32.96 -3.59 -14.95
N ARG A 757 33.24 -2.51 -14.24
CA ARG A 757 33.46 -2.47 -12.79
C ARG A 757 32.59 -1.38 -12.18
N ASP A 758 32.26 -1.56 -10.91
CA ASP A 758 31.62 -0.51 -10.12
C ASP A 758 32.57 0.69 -9.98
N ALA A 759 32.00 1.87 -9.98
CA ALA A 759 32.68 3.14 -9.87
C ALA A 759 31.89 4.08 -8.97
N ASP A 760 32.58 4.96 -8.25
CA ASP A 760 31.90 6.05 -7.55
C ASP A 760 31.34 7.08 -8.55
N TYR A 761 30.27 7.78 -8.14
CA TYR A 761 29.61 8.79 -8.97
C TYR A 761 30.56 9.89 -9.44
N HIS A 762 31.47 10.34 -8.58
CA HIS A 762 32.41 11.40 -8.93
C HIS A 762 33.35 10.98 -10.07
N GLU A 763 33.91 9.76 -10.01
CA GLU A 763 34.69 9.17 -11.09
C GLU A 763 33.89 9.13 -12.40
N ALA A 764 32.65 8.63 -12.35
CA ALA A 764 31.80 8.50 -13.53
C ALA A 764 31.53 9.87 -14.19
N PHE A 765 31.12 10.87 -13.41
CA PHE A 765 30.84 12.23 -13.91
C PHE A 765 32.08 12.89 -14.52
N VAL A 766 33.24 12.78 -13.84
CA VAL A 766 34.50 13.31 -14.36
C VAL A 766 34.89 12.63 -15.66
N LEU A 767 34.74 11.31 -15.77
CA LEU A 767 35.06 10.56 -16.97
C LEU A 767 34.20 11.01 -18.15
N VAL A 768 32.88 11.13 -17.96
CA VAL A 768 31.93 11.64 -18.97
C VAL A 768 32.35 13.03 -19.44
N ALA A 769 32.49 13.97 -18.51
CA ALA A 769 32.82 15.35 -18.82
C ALA A 769 34.16 15.49 -19.56
N LYS A 770 35.23 14.85 -19.06
CA LYS A 770 36.58 15.00 -19.64
C LYS A 770 36.74 14.26 -20.96
N LYS A 771 36.06 13.13 -21.18
CA LYS A 771 36.05 12.44 -22.48
C LYS A 771 35.33 13.26 -23.54
N CYS A 772 34.16 13.80 -23.22
CA CYS A 772 33.45 14.73 -24.11
C CYS A 772 34.31 15.96 -24.42
N GLN A 773 34.95 16.57 -23.42
CA GLN A 773 35.86 17.72 -23.61
C GLN A 773 37.04 17.37 -24.54
N SER A 774 37.65 16.19 -24.36
CA SER A 774 38.74 15.71 -25.21
C SER A 774 38.31 15.51 -26.67
N VAL A 775 37.14 14.91 -26.89
CA VAL A 775 36.58 14.69 -28.23
C VAL A 775 36.26 16.04 -28.90
N ALA A 776 35.61 16.95 -28.19
CA ALA A 776 35.31 18.30 -28.67
C ALA A 776 36.59 19.07 -29.03
N ALA A 777 37.68 18.93 -28.26
CA ALA A 777 38.97 19.55 -28.57
C ALA A 777 39.62 18.97 -29.85
N LYS A 778 39.38 17.69 -30.15
CA LYS A 778 39.95 16.98 -31.30
C LYS A 778 39.17 17.18 -32.59
N TYR A 779 37.84 17.20 -32.51
CA TYR A 779 36.95 17.18 -33.68
C TYR A 779 36.02 18.40 -33.80
N GLY A 780 36.04 19.30 -32.82
CA GLY A 780 35.16 20.46 -32.74
C GLY A 780 33.92 20.21 -31.88
N LYS A 781 33.27 21.28 -31.41
CA LYS A 781 32.11 21.19 -30.51
C LYS A 781 30.91 20.43 -31.12
N ASP A 782 30.71 20.53 -32.44
CA ASP A 782 29.63 19.81 -33.14
C ASP A 782 29.81 18.28 -33.20
N SER A 783 30.92 17.76 -32.67
CA SER A 783 31.22 16.33 -32.58
C SER A 783 30.73 15.67 -31.29
N ILE A 784 30.13 16.43 -30.36
CA ILE A 784 29.53 15.88 -29.14
C ILE A 784 28.02 16.12 -29.15
N ALA A 785 27.26 15.15 -28.65
CA ALA A 785 25.82 15.22 -28.56
C ALA A 785 25.28 14.64 -27.26
N VAL A 786 24.13 15.16 -26.83
CA VAL A 786 23.34 14.67 -25.71
C VAL A 786 21.95 14.28 -26.23
N ALA A 787 21.58 13.02 -26.03
CA ALA A 787 20.26 12.50 -26.36
C ALA A 787 19.39 12.50 -25.09
N ILE A 788 18.25 13.18 -25.14
CA ILE A 788 17.32 13.37 -24.01
C ILE A 788 16.00 12.70 -24.37
N SER A 789 15.61 11.71 -23.56
CA SER A 789 14.35 11.02 -23.71
C SER A 789 13.15 11.89 -23.32
N ASP A 790 12.02 11.68 -24.00
CA ASP A 790 10.73 12.30 -23.67
C ASP A 790 10.05 11.71 -22.44
N ARG A 791 10.68 10.73 -21.77
CA ARG A 791 10.21 10.17 -20.50
C ARG A 791 10.39 11.14 -19.33
N TYR A 792 11.39 12.00 -19.38
CA TYR A 792 11.79 12.89 -18.29
C TYR A 792 10.84 14.07 -18.12
N THR A 793 10.77 14.61 -16.91
CA THR A 793 10.01 15.82 -16.60
C THR A 793 10.57 17.02 -17.36
N ASN A 794 9.82 18.12 -17.39
CA ASN A 794 10.27 19.34 -18.03
C ASN A 794 11.55 19.86 -17.36
N GLU A 795 11.62 19.77 -16.04
CA GLU A 795 12.71 20.18 -15.18
C GLU A 795 13.96 19.34 -15.42
N GLU A 796 13.83 18.01 -15.42
CA GLU A 796 14.93 17.10 -15.74
C GLU A 796 15.47 17.32 -17.16
N ALA A 797 14.59 17.43 -18.16
CA ALA A 797 14.99 17.69 -19.53
C ALA A 797 15.62 19.09 -19.69
N TYR A 798 15.17 20.08 -18.91
CA TYR A 798 15.79 21.41 -18.86
C TYR A 798 17.20 21.36 -18.26
N ALA A 799 17.39 20.65 -17.16
CA ALA A 799 18.71 20.42 -16.55
C ALA A 799 19.68 19.74 -17.51
N MET A 800 19.24 18.67 -18.19
CA MET A 800 20.03 17.97 -19.21
C MET A 800 20.37 18.86 -20.40
N LYS A 801 19.44 19.73 -20.84
CA LYS A 801 19.69 20.72 -21.89
C LYS A 801 20.72 21.75 -21.45
N ARG A 802 20.64 22.25 -20.22
CA ARG A 802 21.60 23.21 -19.63
C ARG A 802 23.00 22.62 -19.50
N MET A 803 23.09 21.37 -19.07
CA MET A 803 24.34 20.60 -19.09
C MET A 803 24.90 20.51 -20.52
N ALA A 804 24.08 20.17 -21.50
CA ALA A 804 24.52 20.10 -22.90
C ALA A 804 25.00 21.46 -23.43
N GLU A 805 24.36 22.57 -23.04
CA GLU A 805 24.80 23.94 -23.37
C GLU A 805 26.17 24.26 -22.74
N ALA A 806 26.40 23.88 -21.48
CA ALA A 806 27.70 24.01 -20.81
C ALA A 806 28.82 23.22 -21.53
N MET A 807 28.49 22.01 -22.00
CA MET A 807 29.40 21.19 -22.81
C MET A 807 29.63 21.76 -24.22
N GLY A 808 28.69 22.57 -24.72
CA GLY A 808 28.62 22.99 -26.12
C GLY A 808 28.23 21.85 -27.07
N ALA A 809 27.39 20.94 -26.59
CA ALA A 809 26.92 19.77 -27.32
C ALA A 809 25.64 20.02 -28.11
N LYS A 810 25.44 19.22 -29.16
CA LYS A 810 24.14 19.12 -29.83
C LYS A 810 23.14 18.44 -28.88
N VAL A 811 21.88 18.87 -28.93
CA VAL A 811 20.80 18.23 -28.17
C VAL A 811 19.81 17.59 -29.15
N LEU A 812 19.42 16.35 -28.90
CA LEU A 812 18.46 15.62 -29.71
C LEU A 812 17.58 14.72 -28.84
N CYS A 813 16.48 14.22 -29.44
CA CYS A 813 15.68 13.12 -28.91
C CYS A 813 15.51 12.09 -30.02
N MET A 814 15.99 10.86 -29.81
CA MET A 814 15.98 9.84 -30.86
C MET A 814 14.57 9.34 -31.20
N ASN A 815 13.60 9.59 -30.31
CA ASN A 815 12.17 9.34 -30.54
C ASN A 815 11.46 10.45 -31.35
N ASN A 816 12.12 11.59 -31.60
CA ASN A 816 11.48 12.72 -32.26
C ASN A 816 11.47 12.59 -33.79
N ARG A 817 10.34 12.98 -34.40
CA ARG A 817 10.16 13.07 -35.86
C ARG A 817 9.81 14.50 -36.27
N ALA A 818 10.43 15.00 -37.33
CA ALA A 818 10.14 16.32 -37.89
C ALA A 818 8.63 16.56 -38.12
N SER A 819 8.16 17.77 -37.81
CA SER A 819 6.74 18.10 -37.81
C SER A 819 6.24 18.56 -39.18
N GLY A 820 5.51 17.67 -39.87
CA GLY A 820 4.83 18.02 -41.12
C GLY A 820 3.73 19.06 -40.92
N LEU A 821 3.16 19.15 -39.72
CA LEU A 821 2.18 20.15 -39.33
C LEU A 821 2.80 21.56 -39.27
N LYS A 822 4.00 21.68 -38.67
CA LYS A 822 4.74 22.95 -38.59
C LYS A 822 5.08 23.49 -39.96
N ALA A 823 5.41 22.62 -40.92
CA ALA A 823 5.73 23.01 -42.29
C ALA A 823 4.58 23.77 -43.00
N VAL A 824 3.32 23.48 -42.65
CA VAL A 824 2.13 24.10 -43.26
C VAL A 824 1.54 25.20 -42.38
N THR A 825 1.35 24.91 -41.09
CA THR A 825 0.61 25.77 -40.16
C THR A 825 1.51 26.68 -39.34
N GLY A 826 2.82 26.44 -39.32
CA GLY A 826 3.76 27.08 -38.40
C GLY A 826 3.68 26.59 -36.95
N LEU A 827 2.80 25.63 -36.65
CA LEU A 827 2.59 25.09 -35.30
C LEU A 827 3.26 23.73 -35.15
N ASP A 828 4.06 23.56 -34.09
CA ASP A 828 4.67 22.27 -33.73
C ASP A 828 3.98 21.61 -32.52
N ALA A 829 2.66 21.76 -32.46
CA ALA A 829 1.81 21.25 -31.39
C ALA A 829 0.40 20.98 -31.95
N SER A 830 -0.39 20.17 -31.25
CA SER A 830 -1.80 19.93 -31.63
C SER A 830 -2.59 21.24 -31.60
N PRO A 831 -3.25 21.70 -32.67
CA PRO A 831 -4.01 22.94 -32.58
C PRO A 831 -5.25 22.87 -31.66
N ASN A 832 -5.76 21.67 -31.40
CA ASN A 832 -6.96 21.39 -30.62
C ASN A 832 -6.67 20.46 -29.42
N THR A 833 -7.63 20.38 -28.49
CA THR A 833 -7.54 19.53 -27.30
C THR A 833 -8.19 18.16 -27.50
N ILE A 834 -7.92 17.24 -26.57
CA ILE A 834 -8.42 15.86 -26.63
C ILE A 834 -9.94 15.81 -26.48
N ASP A 835 -10.52 16.57 -25.55
CA ASP A 835 -11.97 16.55 -25.25
C ASP A 835 -12.83 17.18 -26.35
N GLU A 836 -12.24 17.99 -27.23
CA GLU A 836 -12.96 18.50 -28.40
C GLU A 836 -13.45 17.37 -29.32
N LEU A 837 -12.79 16.20 -29.30
CA LEU A 837 -13.23 15.00 -30.03
C LEU A 837 -14.66 14.58 -29.66
N LEU A 838 -15.04 14.68 -28.38
CA LEU A 838 -16.35 14.25 -27.86
C LEU A 838 -17.52 15.09 -28.39
N SER A 839 -17.24 16.23 -29.04
CA SER A 839 -18.26 17.20 -29.44
C SER A 839 -18.13 17.71 -30.88
N THR A 840 -17.20 17.15 -31.66
CA THR A 840 -17.10 17.40 -33.10
C THR A 840 -18.12 16.58 -33.90
N ASN A 841 -18.32 16.86 -35.19
CA ASN A 841 -19.30 16.16 -36.01
C ASN A 841 -18.69 15.08 -36.90
N LEU A 842 -17.43 15.23 -37.28
CA LEU A 842 -16.73 14.30 -38.14
C LEU A 842 -15.25 14.21 -37.73
N ILE A 843 -14.73 13.00 -37.63
CA ILE A 843 -13.33 12.72 -37.31
C ILE A 843 -12.71 11.95 -38.47
N LEU A 844 -11.63 12.46 -39.04
CA LEU A 844 -10.78 11.72 -39.98
C LEU A 844 -9.64 11.10 -39.17
N ARG A 845 -9.60 9.77 -39.08
CA ARG A 845 -8.55 9.01 -38.40
C ARG A 845 -7.55 8.51 -39.42
N ILE A 846 -6.28 8.90 -39.30
CA ILE A 846 -5.23 8.63 -40.29
C ILE A 846 -3.95 8.24 -39.56
N GLY A 847 -3.32 7.11 -39.93
CA GLY A 847 -2.06 6.70 -39.30
C GLY A 847 -2.15 6.66 -37.77
N PHE A 848 -3.05 5.82 -37.23
CA PHE A 848 -3.32 5.73 -35.80
C PHE A 848 -3.53 4.28 -35.34
N LYS A 849 -2.73 3.82 -34.37
CA LYS A 849 -2.85 2.51 -33.68
C LYS A 849 -3.48 2.68 -32.31
N ASP A 850 -4.51 1.85 -32.02
CA ASP A 850 -5.30 1.96 -30.79
C ASP A 850 -4.55 1.50 -29.53
N GLU A 851 -3.55 0.63 -29.67
CA GLU A 851 -2.68 0.18 -28.57
C GLU A 851 -1.69 1.25 -28.08
N ASP A 852 -1.28 2.16 -28.96
CA ASP A 852 -0.32 3.21 -28.62
C ASP A 852 -0.96 4.32 -27.80
N SER A 853 -2.23 4.65 -28.06
CA SER A 853 -2.96 5.75 -27.41
C SER A 853 -4.43 5.39 -27.14
N ARG A 854 -4.64 4.34 -26.34
CA ARG A 854 -5.97 3.73 -26.12
C ARG A 854 -7.03 4.68 -25.61
N VAL A 855 -6.69 5.61 -24.72
CA VAL A 855 -7.66 6.58 -24.18
C VAL A 855 -8.22 7.48 -25.28
N ILE A 856 -7.40 7.90 -26.25
CA ILE A 856 -7.87 8.68 -27.40
C ILE A 856 -8.75 7.81 -28.32
N ALA A 857 -8.41 6.54 -28.52
CA ALA A 857 -9.27 5.61 -29.26
C ALA A 857 -10.66 5.46 -28.62
N LEU A 858 -10.72 5.35 -27.30
CA LEU A 858 -11.98 5.29 -26.55
C LEU A 858 -12.77 6.59 -26.67
N LYS A 859 -12.12 7.76 -26.63
CA LYS A 859 -12.81 9.05 -26.86
C LYS A 859 -13.37 9.17 -28.27
N MET A 860 -12.69 8.66 -29.29
CA MET A 860 -13.25 8.60 -30.66
C MET A 860 -14.48 7.67 -30.72
N LYS A 861 -14.46 6.54 -30.02
CA LYS A 861 -15.63 5.65 -29.89
C LYS A 861 -16.79 6.34 -29.18
N GLN A 862 -16.52 7.03 -28.06
CA GLN A 862 -17.51 7.83 -27.33
C GLN A 862 -18.10 8.94 -28.22
N ALA A 863 -17.27 9.59 -29.04
CA ALA A 863 -17.74 10.58 -30.02
C ALA A 863 -18.68 9.95 -31.06
N GLU A 864 -18.35 8.75 -31.56
CA GLU A 864 -19.22 8.00 -32.47
C GLU A 864 -20.57 7.63 -31.84
N GLU A 865 -20.56 7.16 -30.60
CA GLU A 865 -21.78 6.88 -29.82
C GLU A 865 -22.62 8.15 -29.56
N ALA A 866 -21.97 9.31 -29.42
CA ALA A 866 -22.61 10.62 -29.33
C ALA A 866 -23.10 11.16 -30.69
N GLY A 867 -22.85 10.45 -31.79
CA GLY A 867 -23.36 10.75 -33.13
C GLY A 867 -22.35 11.44 -34.07
N ALA A 868 -21.08 11.55 -33.71
CA ALA A 868 -20.02 11.96 -34.63
C ALA A 868 -19.75 10.85 -35.66
N LYS A 869 -19.29 11.23 -36.86
CA LYS A 869 -18.87 10.26 -37.87
C LYS A 869 -17.34 10.09 -37.85
N VAL A 870 -16.86 8.90 -37.50
CA VAL A 870 -15.42 8.57 -37.55
C VAL A 870 -15.10 7.85 -38.87
N ILE A 871 -14.14 8.36 -39.64
CA ILE A 871 -13.73 7.80 -40.93
C ILE A 871 -12.25 7.43 -40.85
N ASN A 872 -11.96 6.14 -40.95
CA ASN A 872 -10.59 5.63 -41.06
C ASN A 872 -10.10 5.82 -42.50
N LEU A 873 -8.99 6.54 -42.68
CA LEU A 873 -8.38 6.76 -43.99
C LEU A 873 -7.11 5.94 -44.16
N CYS A 874 -6.76 5.67 -45.41
CA CYS A 874 -5.51 5.00 -45.78
C CYS A 874 -5.31 3.61 -45.15
N SER A 875 -6.40 2.89 -44.87
CA SER A 875 -6.37 1.51 -44.34
C SER A 875 -5.97 0.44 -45.37
N GLY A 876 -5.67 0.84 -46.61
CA GLY A 876 -5.33 -0.03 -47.73
C GLY A 876 -3.87 0.15 -48.18
N GLU A 877 -3.67 0.70 -49.38
CA GLU A 877 -2.33 0.94 -49.92
C GLU A 877 -1.58 2.01 -49.11
N ASN A 878 -0.34 1.70 -48.68
CA ASN A 878 0.52 2.64 -47.96
C ASN A 878 1.10 3.70 -48.90
N SER A 879 0.27 4.66 -49.29
CA SER A 879 0.63 5.74 -50.20
C SER A 879 -0.10 7.03 -49.84
N VAL A 880 0.61 8.16 -49.92
CA VAL A 880 0.00 9.50 -49.80
C VAL A 880 -0.96 9.82 -50.95
N GLY A 881 -1.00 8.99 -52.00
CA GLY A 881 -1.85 9.19 -53.17
C GLY A 881 -3.32 9.42 -52.82
N PHE A 882 -3.88 8.66 -51.89
CA PHE A 882 -5.27 8.82 -51.48
C PHE A 882 -5.55 10.17 -50.79
N LEU A 883 -4.60 10.68 -50.00
CA LEU A 883 -4.70 12.03 -49.43
C LEU A 883 -4.63 13.11 -50.51
N LYS A 884 -3.80 12.92 -51.54
CA LYS A 884 -3.76 13.81 -52.72
C LYS A 884 -5.08 13.80 -53.49
N GLU A 885 -5.75 12.65 -53.61
CA GLU A 885 -7.08 12.56 -54.21
C GLU A 885 -8.12 13.37 -53.41
N ILE A 886 -8.11 13.29 -52.08
CA ILE A 886 -9.01 14.07 -51.21
C ILE A 886 -8.73 15.57 -51.36
N ALA A 887 -7.46 15.98 -51.30
CA ALA A 887 -7.07 17.38 -51.49
C ALA A 887 -7.51 17.91 -52.86
N LYS A 888 -7.31 17.12 -53.92
CA LYS A 888 -7.80 17.45 -55.26
C LYS A 888 -9.32 17.54 -55.31
N ALA A 889 -10.05 16.61 -54.68
CA ALA A 889 -11.51 16.64 -54.64
C ALA A 889 -12.04 17.93 -53.98
N ILE A 890 -11.39 18.38 -52.91
CA ILE A 890 -11.71 19.65 -52.23
C ILE A 890 -11.50 20.83 -53.19
N ILE A 891 -10.40 20.85 -53.95
CA ILE A 891 -10.12 21.88 -54.96
C ILE A 891 -11.16 21.85 -56.08
N ASP A 892 -11.43 20.68 -56.65
CA ASP A 892 -12.38 20.48 -57.75
C ASP A 892 -13.83 20.82 -57.34
N SER A 893 -14.16 20.80 -56.04
CA SER A 893 -15.46 21.22 -55.51
C SER A 893 -15.73 22.73 -55.65
N GLY A 894 -14.68 23.54 -55.82
CA GLY A 894 -14.74 25.00 -55.83
C GLY A 894 -14.95 25.66 -54.46
N LYS A 895 -14.98 24.87 -53.38
CA LYS A 895 -15.17 25.37 -52.00
C LYS A 895 -13.86 25.56 -51.22
N ALA A 896 -12.72 25.17 -51.80
CA ALA A 896 -11.42 25.29 -51.15
C ALA A 896 -11.07 26.74 -50.77
N LYS A 897 -10.47 26.92 -49.60
CA LYS A 897 -9.92 28.19 -49.14
C LYS A 897 -8.63 28.50 -49.90
N LYS A 898 -8.55 29.71 -50.45
CA LYS A 898 -7.36 30.21 -51.14
C LYS A 898 -6.42 30.88 -50.15
N VAL A 899 -5.62 30.06 -49.47
CA VAL A 899 -4.55 30.49 -48.56
C VAL A 899 -3.22 30.64 -49.31
N ALA A 900 -2.15 31.07 -48.64
CA ALA A 900 -0.83 31.15 -49.25
C ALA A 900 -0.37 29.77 -49.78
N GLY A 901 0.33 29.73 -50.91
CA GLY A 901 0.77 28.48 -51.56
C GLY A 901 -0.31 27.75 -52.40
N TYR A 902 -1.56 28.24 -52.44
CA TYR A 902 -2.67 27.56 -53.12
C TYR A 902 -2.42 27.23 -54.59
N ASP A 903 -1.93 28.18 -55.39
CA ASP A 903 -1.78 27.98 -56.84
C ASP A 903 -0.72 26.91 -57.16
N GLU A 904 0.39 26.90 -56.41
CA GLU A 904 1.46 25.91 -56.54
C GLU A 904 0.99 24.52 -56.08
N PHE A 905 0.30 24.46 -54.93
CA PHE A 905 -0.26 23.22 -54.42
C PHE A 905 -1.31 22.63 -55.39
N ALA A 906 -2.23 23.45 -55.89
CA ALA A 906 -3.25 23.02 -56.85
C ALA A 906 -2.63 22.49 -58.16
N ALA A 907 -1.53 23.08 -58.62
CA ALA A 907 -0.77 22.58 -59.76
C ALA A 907 -0.14 21.20 -59.48
N SER A 908 0.34 20.98 -58.25
CA SER A 908 0.97 19.71 -57.85
C SER A 908 0.01 18.52 -57.88
N VAL A 909 -1.27 18.74 -57.57
CA VAL A 909 -2.30 17.69 -57.59
C VAL A 909 -3.12 17.64 -58.87
N ALA A 910 -2.88 18.52 -59.85
CA ALA A 910 -3.74 18.65 -61.03
C ALA A 910 -3.87 17.36 -61.87
N SER A 911 -2.82 16.53 -61.92
CA SER A 911 -2.76 15.26 -62.67
C SER A 911 -3.33 14.06 -61.90
N VAL A 912 -3.63 14.21 -60.61
CA VAL A 912 -4.18 13.15 -59.75
C VAL A 912 -5.60 12.80 -60.20
N LYS A 913 -5.95 11.51 -60.25
CA LYS A 913 -7.31 11.06 -60.57
C LYS A 913 -8.08 10.83 -59.27
N VAL A 914 -9.17 11.55 -59.07
CA VAL A 914 -10.00 11.43 -57.86
C VAL A 914 -10.90 10.20 -57.97
N SER A 915 -10.79 9.26 -57.03
CA SER A 915 -11.73 8.16 -56.86
C SER A 915 -13.08 8.63 -56.29
N ASP A 916 -14.15 7.85 -56.54
CA ASP A 916 -15.48 8.15 -55.99
C ASP A 916 -15.47 8.15 -54.45
N GLU A 917 -14.65 7.32 -53.83
CA GLU A 917 -14.47 7.26 -52.39
C GLU A 917 -13.81 8.52 -51.83
N ALA A 918 -12.66 8.93 -52.39
CA ALA A 918 -11.99 10.16 -51.99
C ALA A 918 -12.89 11.39 -52.15
N LYS A 919 -13.67 11.44 -53.24
CA LYS A 919 -14.66 12.50 -53.46
C LYS A 919 -15.76 12.49 -52.40
N ALA A 920 -16.33 11.32 -52.09
CA ALA A 920 -17.38 11.21 -51.09
C ALA A 920 -16.90 11.62 -49.69
N ILE A 921 -15.64 11.31 -49.34
CA ILE A 921 -15.03 11.73 -48.07
C ILE A 921 -14.79 13.24 -48.05
N ALA A 922 -14.23 13.81 -49.13
CA ALA A 922 -14.04 15.25 -49.26
C ALA A 922 -15.34 16.04 -49.15
N ASP A 923 -16.41 15.57 -49.82
CA ASP A 923 -17.73 16.20 -49.75
C ASP A 923 -18.33 16.15 -48.34
N GLN A 924 -18.15 15.02 -47.63
CA GLN A 924 -18.59 14.88 -46.24
C GLN A 924 -17.79 15.76 -45.29
N TYR A 925 -16.47 15.82 -45.47
CA TYR A 925 -15.58 16.66 -44.67
C TYR A 925 -15.97 18.13 -44.83
N LEU A 926 -16.11 18.63 -46.07
CA LEU A 926 -16.55 20.01 -46.35
C LEU A 926 -17.98 20.33 -45.89
N ALA A 927 -18.84 19.32 -45.76
CA ALA A 927 -20.23 19.49 -45.32
C ALA A 927 -20.38 19.45 -43.78
N ALA A 928 -19.41 18.90 -43.07
CA ALA A 928 -19.41 18.85 -41.62
C ALA A 928 -19.37 20.28 -41.05
N LYS A 929 -20.13 20.54 -39.97
CA LYS A 929 -20.08 21.86 -39.32
C LYS A 929 -18.78 22.06 -38.54
N LYS A 930 -18.28 20.96 -37.97
CA LYS A 930 -17.06 20.85 -37.19
C LYS A 930 -16.41 19.53 -37.53
N ALA A 931 -15.14 19.56 -37.87
CA ALA A 931 -14.41 18.37 -38.24
C ALA A 931 -12.99 18.39 -37.69
N MET A 932 -12.51 17.23 -37.26
CA MET A 932 -11.16 17.08 -36.72
C MET A 932 -10.41 15.98 -37.45
N ILE A 933 -9.09 16.11 -37.55
CA ILE A 933 -8.19 15.07 -38.03
C ILE A 933 -7.33 14.58 -36.87
N VAL A 934 -7.24 13.27 -36.69
CA VAL A 934 -6.46 12.63 -35.61
C VAL A 934 -5.41 11.72 -36.24
N TYR A 935 -4.14 11.90 -35.84
CA TYR A 935 -3.03 11.04 -36.25
C TYR A 935 -1.94 10.96 -35.17
N GLN A 936 -1.10 9.92 -35.24
CA GLN A 936 0.08 9.78 -34.37
C GLN A 936 1.35 10.22 -35.09
N GLN A 937 2.17 11.05 -34.43
CA GLN A 937 3.39 11.61 -35.01
C GLN A 937 4.39 10.54 -35.43
N ASN A 938 4.61 9.52 -34.60
CA ASN A 938 5.59 8.47 -34.88
C ASN A 938 5.07 7.35 -35.79
N PHE A 939 3.84 7.46 -36.31
CA PHE A 939 3.29 6.49 -37.26
C PHE A 939 2.97 7.11 -38.62
N LEU A 940 2.47 8.35 -38.65
CA LEU A 940 2.27 9.09 -39.90
C LEU A 940 3.59 9.67 -40.41
N THR A 941 3.85 9.56 -41.71
CA THR A 941 5.05 10.17 -42.32
C THR A 941 4.99 11.69 -42.27
N VAL A 942 6.14 12.35 -42.36
CA VAL A 942 6.20 13.83 -42.45
C VAL A 942 5.38 14.32 -43.65
N ALA A 943 5.50 13.66 -44.80
CA ALA A 943 4.72 13.98 -46.00
C ALA A 943 3.20 13.76 -45.80
N GLY A 944 2.81 12.69 -45.10
CA GLY A 944 1.41 12.45 -44.72
C GLY A 944 0.87 13.54 -43.81
N ALA A 945 1.60 13.91 -42.76
CA ALA A 945 1.23 14.97 -41.82
C ALA A 945 1.12 16.35 -42.51
N THR A 946 2.02 16.66 -43.43
CA THR A 946 1.97 17.87 -44.26
C THR A 946 0.69 17.90 -45.10
N LEU A 947 0.35 16.82 -45.81
CA LEU A 947 -0.89 16.77 -46.59
C LEU A 947 -2.16 16.87 -45.73
N VAL A 948 -2.14 16.27 -44.55
CA VAL A 948 -3.25 16.38 -43.58
C VAL A 948 -3.45 17.83 -43.16
N ALA A 949 -2.36 18.55 -42.87
CA ALA A 949 -2.41 19.98 -42.57
C ALA A 949 -2.90 20.80 -43.77
N ASP A 950 -2.46 20.48 -45.00
CA ASP A 950 -2.94 21.12 -46.22
C ASP A 950 -4.45 20.91 -46.42
N ILE A 951 -4.96 19.69 -46.20
CA ILE A 951 -6.39 19.36 -46.27
C ILE A 951 -7.20 20.17 -45.25
N ALA A 952 -6.70 20.31 -44.01
CA ALA A 952 -7.33 21.13 -42.99
C ALA A 952 -7.37 22.62 -43.38
N MET A 953 -6.27 23.16 -43.91
CA MET A 953 -6.18 24.53 -44.42
C MET A 953 -7.09 24.78 -45.64
N LEU A 954 -7.12 23.84 -46.60
CA LEU A 954 -7.95 23.92 -47.81
C LEU A 954 -9.45 23.86 -47.50
N SER A 955 -9.85 23.01 -46.56
CA SER A 955 -11.25 22.92 -46.15
C SER A 955 -11.71 24.10 -45.29
N GLY A 956 -10.78 24.68 -44.52
CA GLY A 956 -11.07 25.69 -43.51
C GLY A 956 -11.45 25.12 -42.14
N HIS A 957 -11.35 23.80 -41.95
CA HIS A 957 -11.55 23.13 -40.68
C HIS A 957 -10.27 23.17 -39.83
N ILE A 958 -9.87 24.38 -39.41
CA ILE A 958 -8.71 24.61 -38.53
C ILE A 958 -8.82 25.98 -37.82
N GLY A 959 -8.29 26.09 -36.61
CA GLY A 959 -8.14 27.36 -35.90
C GLY A 959 -9.36 27.83 -35.11
N THR A 960 -10.35 26.95 -34.90
CA THR A 960 -11.50 27.21 -34.01
C THR A 960 -11.85 25.97 -33.20
N PRO A 961 -12.56 26.09 -32.06
CA PRO A 961 -12.93 24.93 -31.26
C PRO A 961 -13.70 23.88 -32.09
N ARG A 962 -13.31 22.62 -31.90
CA ARG A 962 -13.80 21.38 -32.52
C ARG A 962 -13.47 21.28 -34.01
N ASP A 963 -12.53 22.11 -34.48
CA ASP A 963 -12.21 22.31 -35.88
C ASP A 963 -10.69 22.40 -36.06
N GLY A 964 -10.07 21.30 -36.49
CA GLY A 964 -8.62 21.25 -36.66
C GLY A 964 -8.03 19.87 -36.49
N ILE A 965 -6.89 19.81 -35.79
CA ILE A 965 -6.00 18.65 -35.80
C ILE A 965 -5.65 18.27 -34.36
N LEU A 966 -5.66 16.97 -34.08
CA LEU A 966 -5.04 16.39 -32.90
C LEU A 966 -3.85 15.54 -33.36
N GLN A 967 -2.65 16.09 -33.18
CA GLN A 967 -1.40 15.39 -33.44
C GLN A 967 -0.98 14.70 -32.14
N VAL A 968 -1.18 13.39 -32.05
CA VAL A 968 -0.77 12.63 -30.87
C VAL A 968 0.75 12.46 -30.91
N LYS A 969 1.45 13.11 -29.97
CA LYS A 969 2.91 13.04 -29.82
C LYS A 969 3.34 11.64 -29.38
N ALA A 970 4.64 11.35 -29.47
CA ALA A 970 5.16 10.00 -29.25
C ALA A 970 4.96 9.50 -27.80
N LYS A 971 5.30 10.32 -26.81
CA LYS A 971 5.37 9.96 -25.39
C LYS A 971 4.93 11.10 -24.48
N ASN A 972 4.88 10.83 -23.19
CA ASN A 972 4.35 11.68 -22.12
C ASN A 972 4.81 13.14 -22.19
N ASN A 973 6.12 13.40 -22.36
CA ASN A 973 6.65 14.76 -22.35
C ASN A 973 7.22 15.23 -23.71
N SER A 974 6.90 14.55 -24.81
CA SER A 974 7.41 14.94 -26.13
C SER A 974 7.04 16.37 -26.52
N GLN A 975 5.89 16.91 -26.06
CA GLN A 975 5.54 18.31 -26.31
C GLN A 975 6.44 19.25 -25.48
N GLY A 976 6.77 18.88 -24.24
CA GLY A 976 7.63 19.71 -23.38
C GLY A 976 9.05 19.85 -23.93
N LEU A 977 9.62 18.78 -24.49
CA LEU A 977 10.89 18.83 -25.22
C LEU A 977 10.84 19.82 -26.40
N ILE A 978 9.76 19.82 -27.18
CA ILE A 978 9.56 20.76 -28.29
C ILE A 978 9.44 22.19 -27.79
N ASP A 979 8.73 22.42 -26.69
CA ASP A 979 8.55 23.73 -26.07
C ASP A 979 9.89 24.30 -25.58
N MET A 980 10.81 23.43 -25.13
CA MET A 980 12.20 23.75 -24.78
C MET A 980 13.14 23.87 -25.99
N GLY A 981 12.68 23.62 -27.22
CA GLY A 981 13.49 23.70 -28.44
C GLY A 981 14.32 22.45 -28.77
N ILE A 982 14.08 21.33 -28.09
CA ILE A 982 14.70 20.03 -28.38
C ILE A 982 13.92 19.37 -29.53
N THR A 983 14.22 19.79 -30.76
CA THR A 983 13.45 19.38 -31.96
C THR A 983 14.22 18.52 -32.95
N ALA A 984 15.47 18.16 -32.65
CA ALA A 984 16.29 17.34 -33.53
C ALA A 984 16.08 15.84 -33.23
N GLY A 985 16.03 15.02 -34.28
CA GLY A 985 15.98 13.56 -34.18
C GLY A 985 17.34 12.89 -34.37
N LYS A 986 17.32 11.59 -34.70
CA LYS A 986 18.54 10.78 -34.95
C LYS A 986 19.45 11.37 -36.03
N GLU A 987 18.94 12.18 -36.95
CA GLU A 987 19.73 12.85 -37.98
C GLU A 987 20.83 13.77 -37.41
N ALA A 988 20.67 14.27 -36.18
CA ALA A 988 21.69 15.10 -35.52
C ALA A 988 22.96 14.34 -35.13
N LEU A 989 22.94 13.00 -35.17
CA LEU A 989 24.10 12.15 -34.89
C LEU A 989 25.15 12.18 -36.00
N GLU A 990 24.85 12.76 -37.17
CA GLU A 990 25.83 12.89 -38.24
C GLU A 990 27.07 13.69 -37.77
N GLY A 991 28.23 13.04 -37.85
CA GLY A 991 29.52 13.61 -37.43
C GLY A 991 29.81 13.56 -35.93
N VAL A 992 28.92 12.97 -35.11
CA VAL A 992 29.12 12.81 -33.67
C VAL A 992 30.20 11.76 -33.39
N LYS A 993 31.01 12.03 -32.35
CA LYS A 993 32.12 11.22 -31.85
C LYS A 993 32.04 10.95 -30.36
N ALA A 994 31.32 11.75 -29.58
CA ALA A 994 30.95 11.40 -28.21
C ALA A 994 29.45 11.61 -28.02
N LEU A 995 28.79 10.66 -27.37
CA LEU A 995 27.36 10.68 -27.12
C LEU A 995 27.09 10.41 -25.64
N VAL A 996 26.29 11.26 -25.01
CA VAL A 996 25.71 11.02 -23.69
C VAL A 996 24.21 10.79 -23.88
N VAL A 997 23.69 9.67 -23.40
CA VAL A 997 22.30 9.27 -23.60
C VAL A 997 21.59 9.22 -22.27
N PHE A 998 20.47 9.92 -22.14
CA PHE A 998 19.57 9.82 -21.00
C PHE A 998 18.30 9.10 -21.44
N GLY A 999 18.03 7.92 -20.88
CA GLY A 999 16.75 7.23 -20.96
C GLY A 999 16.30 6.78 -22.35
N GLU A 1000 17.25 6.58 -23.28
CA GLU A 1000 16.98 6.06 -24.63
C GLU A 1000 17.84 4.83 -24.95
N ASN A 1001 17.21 3.82 -25.53
CA ASN A 1001 17.80 2.58 -26.04
C ASN A 1001 17.51 2.45 -27.55
N ALA A 1002 18.29 3.16 -28.35
CA ALA A 1002 18.14 3.21 -29.80
C ALA A 1002 19.20 2.36 -30.51
N ASP A 1003 18.82 1.69 -31.60
CA ASP A 1003 19.80 1.11 -32.52
C ASP A 1003 20.54 2.23 -33.29
N ILE A 1004 21.83 2.37 -32.99
CA ILE A 1004 22.76 3.35 -33.56
C ILE A 1004 24.12 2.70 -33.83
N ASP A 1005 24.88 3.28 -34.76
CA ASP A 1005 26.26 2.87 -35.04
C ASP A 1005 27.21 3.36 -33.94
N THR A 1006 27.40 2.54 -32.91
CA THR A 1006 28.31 2.84 -31.80
C THR A 1006 29.79 2.75 -32.20
N GLU A 1007 30.14 2.04 -33.29
CA GLU A 1007 31.54 1.96 -33.75
C GLU A 1007 32.05 3.30 -34.30
N ALA A 1008 31.12 4.18 -34.70
CA ALA A 1008 31.44 5.53 -35.14
C ALA A 1008 31.83 6.49 -33.99
N LEU A 1009 31.56 6.12 -32.72
CA LEU A 1009 31.82 6.90 -31.52
C LEU A 1009 33.20 6.56 -30.91
N GLU A 1010 33.89 7.58 -30.39
CA GLU A 1010 35.08 7.40 -29.52
C GLU A 1010 34.72 7.34 -28.03
N PHE A 1011 33.50 7.75 -27.67
CA PHE A 1011 32.99 7.70 -26.30
C PHE A 1011 31.46 7.60 -26.28
N LEU A 1012 30.92 6.75 -25.41
CA LEU A 1012 29.49 6.60 -25.15
C LEU A 1012 29.24 6.53 -23.64
N ALA A 1013 28.35 7.38 -23.13
CA ALA A 1013 27.82 7.29 -21.78
C ALA A 1013 26.29 7.11 -21.83
N VAL A 1014 25.75 6.28 -20.93
CA VAL A 1014 24.31 5.99 -20.86
C VAL A 1014 23.85 6.16 -19.41
N CYS A 1015 22.81 6.97 -19.21
CA CYS A 1015 22.07 7.05 -17.96
C CYS A 1015 20.69 6.42 -18.16
N ASP A 1016 20.42 5.31 -17.47
CA ASP A 1016 19.12 4.62 -17.50
C ASP A 1016 18.94 3.80 -16.21
N THR A 1017 17.71 3.35 -15.98
CA THR A 1017 17.30 2.54 -14.81
C THR A 1017 17.88 1.12 -14.81
N HIS A 1018 18.12 0.54 -15.98
CA HIS A 1018 18.56 -0.86 -16.15
C HIS A 1018 19.67 -0.94 -17.20
N MET A 1019 20.44 -2.03 -17.19
CA MET A 1019 21.43 -2.30 -18.22
C MET A 1019 20.78 -2.59 -19.59
N THR A 1020 20.69 -1.56 -20.43
CA THR A 1020 20.11 -1.68 -21.79
C THR A 1020 21.10 -2.23 -22.83
N GLU A 1021 20.60 -2.60 -24.02
CA GLU A 1021 21.47 -3.02 -25.14
C GLU A 1021 22.47 -1.93 -25.55
N LEU A 1022 22.06 -0.65 -25.45
CA LEU A 1022 22.95 0.49 -25.65
C LEU A 1022 23.91 0.69 -24.47
N GLY A 1023 23.43 0.55 -23.23
CA GLY A 1023 24.24 0.59 -22.02
C GLY A 1023 25.38 -0.44 -22.03
N ALA A 1024 25.13 -1.66 -22.48
CA ALA A 1024 26.15 -2.71 -22.59
C ALA A 1024 27.30 -2.34 -23.56
N LYS A 1025 27.04 -1.44 -24.52
CA LYS A 1025 28.03 -0.92 -25.47
C LYS A 1025 28.73 0.36 -24.96
N ALA A 1026 28.23 0.98 -23.89
CA ALA A 1026 28.76 2.21 -23.34
C ALA A 1026 30.13 2.02 -22.66
N ASP A 1027 30.87 3.11 -22.55
CA ASP A 1027 32.08 3.22 -21.75
C ASP A 1027 31.76 3.53 -20.28
N VAL A 1028 30.64 4.24 -20.04
CA VAL A 1028 30.12 4.58 -18.70
C VAL A 1028 28.61 4.37 -18.68
N VAL A 1029 28.12 3.71 -17.63
CA VAL A 1029 26.69 3.60 -17.33
C VAL A 1029 26.43 4.26 -15.97
N ILE A 1030 25.41 5.10 -15.89
CA ILE A 1030 25.01 5.80 -14.67
C ILE A 1030 23.57 5.37 -14.34
N PRO A 1031 23.27 4.95 -13.11
CA PRO A 1031 21.90 4.65 -12.71
C PRO A 1031 21.03 5.91 -12.80
N GLY A 1032 19.75 5.73 -13.12
CA GLY A 1032 18.75 6.80 -13.15
C GLY A 1032 17.43 6.30 -12.58
N THR A 1033 16.50 7.21 -12.34
CA THR A 1033 15.25 6.93 -11.62
C THR A 1033 14.02 6.80 -12.55
N GLY A 1034 12.98 6.12 -12.05
CA GLY A 1034 11.67 6.02 -12.69
C GLY A 1034 10.78 7.23 -12.44
N PHE A 1035 9.58 7.23 -13.03
CA PHE A 1035 8.65 8.35 -12.83
C PHE A 1035 7.95 8.34 -11.47
N ALA A 1036 8.03 7.23 -10.73
CA ALA A 1036 7.43 7.09 -9.41
C ALA A 1036 8.26 7.76 -8.30
N SER A 1037 9.45 8.24 -8.61
CA SER A 1037 10.45 8.79 -7.66
C SER A 1037 10.96 10.17 -8.08
N VAL A 1038 10.21 10.87 -8.94
CA VAL A 1038 10.61 12.19 -9.46
C VAL A 1038 9.47 13.18 -9.37
N ASP A 1039 9.84 14.42 -9.04
CA ASP A 1039 8.96 15.57 -9.04
C ASP A 1039 9.15 16.43 -10.29
N GLY A 1040 8.10 17.14 -10.69
CA GLY A 1040 8.17 18.14 -11.75
C GLY A 1040 6.91 18.15 -12.60
N THR A 1041 7.06 18.36 -13.90
CA THR A 1041 5.92 18.50 -14.82
C THR A 1041 6.09 17.74 -16.13
N PHE A 1042 4.98 17.21 -16.65
CA PHE A 1042 4.88 16.74 -18.03
C PHE A 1042 3.97 17.65 -18.85
N THR A 1043 4.38 17.98 -20.07
CA THR A 1043 3.54 18.65 -21.06
C THR A 1043 3.03 17.65 -22.09
N ASN A 1044 1.74 17.35 -22.03
CA ASN A 1044 1.12 16.32 -22.85
C ASN A 1044 0.80 16.81 -24.30
N THR A 1045 0.18 15.95 -25.10
CA THR A 1045 -0.10 16.22 -26.53
C THR A 1045 -1.06 17.39 -26.79
N GLU A 1046 -1.90 17.75 -25.82
CA GLU A 1046 -2.80 18.90 -25.88
C GLU A 1046 -2.19 20.16 -25.26
N ARG A 1047 -0.87 20.14 -24.97
CA ARG A 1047 -0.12 21.21 -24.29
C ARG A 1047 -0.65 21.50 -22.90
N ARG A 1048 -1.16 20.49 -22.20
CA ARG A 1048 -1.46 20.65 -20.77
C ARG A 1048 -0.21 20.31 -19.99
N MET A 1049 0.24 21.25 -19.17
CA MET A 1049 1.32 21.05 -18.21
C MET A 1049 0.72 20.44 -16.95
N GLN A 1050 1.13 19.23 -16.60
CA GLN A 1050 0.56 18.44 -15.51
C GLN A 1050 1.65 18.14 -14.48
N LEU A 1051 1.30 18.27 -13.20
CA LEU A 1051 2.21 18.00 -12.08
C LEU A 1051 2.48 16.50 -11.96
N VAL A 1052 3.72 16.14 -11.70
CA VAL A 1052 4.21 14.81 -11.37
C VAL A 1052 4.79 14.89 -9.97
N GLU A 1053 4.33 14.03 -9.08
CA GLU A 1053 4.80 13.95 -7.70
C GLU A 1053 5.46 12.59 -7.47
N ALA A 1054 6.59 12.59 -6.76
CA ALA A 1054 7.27 11.39 -6.30
C ALA A 1054 6.40 10.66 -5.26
N ALA A 1055 6.34 9.34 -5.37
CA ALA A 1055 5.57 8.45 -4.50
C ALA A 1055 6.44 7.52 -3.65
N ILE A 1056 7.70 7.29 -4.06
CA ILE A 1056 8.68 6.44 -3.39
C ILE A 1056 10.09 7.03 -3.54
N ASP A 1057 11.01 6.62 -2.66
CA ASP A 1057 12.44 6.68 -2.93
C ASP A 1057 12.89 5.40 -3.67
N GLU A 1058 13.91 5.55 -4.49
CA GLU A 1058 14.45 4.48 -5.33
C GLU A 1058 15.85 4.04 -4.87
N ASP A 1059 16.33 4.54 -3.73
CA ASP A 1059 17.67 4.33 -3.14
C ASP A 1059 18.82 4.70 -4.09
N ILE A 1060 18.58 5.66 -4.99
CA ILE A 1060 19.57 6.18 -5.93
C ILE A 1060 20.10 7.52 -5.43
N LEU A 1061 21.41 7.59 -5.21
CA LEU A 1061 22.07 8.75 -4.60
C LEU A 1061 21.86 10.09 -5.35
N PHE A 1062 21.71 10.06 -6.67
CA PHE A 1062 21.49 11.25 -7.49
C PHE A 1062 20.31 11.03 -8.43
N SER A 1063 19.32 11.92 -8.35
CA SER A 1063 18.21 11.99 -9.30
C SER A 1063 18.67 12.37 -10.71
N ASN A 1064 17.80 12.20 -11.70
CA ASN A 1064 18.17 12.40 -13.10
C ASN A 1064 18.65 13.84 -13.42
N TRP A 1065 18.10 14.86 -12.75
CA TRP A 1065 18.51 16.25 -12.95
C TRP A 1065 19.83 16.56 -12.23
N GLU A 1066 20.06 15.97 -11.06
CA GLU A 1066 21.31 16.13 -10.31
C GLU A 1066 22.49 15.50 -11.06
N VAL A 1067 22.30 14.35 -11.71
CA VAL A 1067 23.31 13.78 -12.62
C VAL A 1067 23.73 14.80 -13.69
N ALA A 1068 22.78 15.53 -14.28
CA ALA A 1068 23.08 16.56 -15.26
C ALA A 1068 23.79 17.77 -14.64
N ALA A 1069 23.36 18.20 -13.44
CA ALA A 1069 23.97 19.31 -12.71
C ALA A 1069 25.43 19.00 -12.32
N GLU A 1070 25.70 17.81 -11.79
CA GLU A 1070 27.04 17.39 -11.38
C GLU A 1070 28.01 17.23 -12.56
N ILE A 1071 27.54 16.73 -13.70
CA ILE A 1071 28.36 16.71 -14.92
C ILE A 1071 28.69 18.14 -15.37
N ALA A 1072 27.74 19.08 -15.29
CA ALA A 1072 27.97 20.49 -15.61
C ALA A 1072 28.95 21.14 -14.62
N HIS A 1073 28.91 20.77 -13.34
CA HIS A 1073 29.81 21.25 -12.30
C HIS A 1073 31.29 20.95 -12.64
N VAL A 1074 31.58 19.80 -13.28
CA VAL A 1074 32.94 19.45 -13.76
C VAL A 1074 33.47 20.43 -14.85
N PHE A 1075 32.59 21.18 -15.50
CA PHE A 1075 32.90 22.28 -16.42
C PHE A 1075 32.96 23.66 -15.74
N GLU A 1076 32.96 23.71 -14.40
CA GLU A 1076 32.90 24.94 -13.60
C GLU A 1076 31.61 25.75 -13.87
N VAL A 1077 30.51 25.06 -14.17
CA VAL A 1077 29.18 25.65 -14.31
C VAL A 1077 28.32 25.13 -13.16
N ASP A 1078 27.98 26.02 -12.25
CA ASP A 1078 27.06 25.76 -11.14
C ASP A 1078 25.69 26.36 -11.50
N PHE A 1079 24.62 25.60 -11.26
CA PHE A 1079 23.26 26.03 -11.53
C PHE A 1079 22.56 26.63 -10.31
N GLU A 1080 23.10 26.46 -9.09
CA GLU A 1080 22.52 26.98 -7.84
C GLU A 1080 21.07 26.51 -7.60
N TRP A 1081 20.75 25.26 -7.91
CA TRP A 1081 19.43 24.64 -7.66
C TRP A 1081 19.49 23.74 -6.42
N ASP A 1082 18.53 23.90 -5.50
CA ASP A 1082 18.34 23.04 -4.32
C ASP A 1082 17.21 22.01 -4.53
N GLY A 1083 16.34 22.23 -5.53
CA GLY A 1083 15.25 21.31 -5.89
C GLY A 1083 14.60 21.63 -7.23
N THR A 1084 13.59 20.84 -7.62
CA THR A 1084 12.89 21.01 -8.89
C THR A 1084 12.12 22.33 -9.01
N ASP A 1085 11.69 22.90 -7.88
CA ASP A 1085 11.05 24.22 -7.83
C ASP A 1085 11.96 25.35 -8.38
N ASP A 1086 13.26 25.33 -8.04
CA ASP A 1086 14.22 26.32 -8.55
C ASP A 1086 14.40 26.18 -10.08
N ILE A 1087 14.39 24.94 -10.57
CA ILE A 1087 14.45 24.63 -12.00
C ILE A 1087 13.19 25.14 -12.70
N SER A 1088 12.01 24.90 -12.11
CA SER A 1088 10.73 25.36 -12.65
C SER A 1088 10.66 26.90 -12.71
N ASP A 1089 11.19 27.60 -11.71
CA ASP A 1089 11.27 29.07 -11.68
C ASP A 1089 12.18 29.59 -12.80
N GLU A 1090 13.40 29.06 -12.93
CA GLU A 1090 14.32 29.46 -14.00
C GLU A 1090 13.77 29.10 -15.40
N MET A 1091 13.18 27.91 -15.54
CA MET A 1091 12.56 27.45 -16.77
C MET A 1091 11.40 28.35 -17.19
N SER A 1092 10.56 28.77 -16.24
CA SER A 1092 9.44 29.69 -16.49
C SER A 1092 9.94 31.03 -17.05
N ASP A 1093 11.08 31.52 -16.58
CA ASP A 1093 11.65 32.76 -17.10
C ASP A 1093 12.32 32.59 -18.47
N ALA A 1094 12.98 31.46 -18.70
CA ALA A 1094 13.80 31.21 -19.88
C ALA A 1094 13.03 30.63 -21.09
N VAL A 1095 11.95 29.89 -20.85
CA VAL A 1095 11.16 29.20 -21.89
C VAL A 1095 9.87 29.97 -22.16
N ASP A 1096 9.77 30.59 -23.34
CA ASP A 1096 8.63 31.45 -23.72
C ASP A 1096 7.25 30.76 -23.56
N ALA A 1097 7.18 29.45 -23.77
CA ALA A 1097 5.95 28.67 -23.63
C ALA A 1097 5.48 28.56 -22.16
N TYR A 1098 6.39 28.65 -21.20
CA TYR A 1098 6.13 28.40 -19.78
C TYR A 1098 6.03 29.65 -18.92
N LYS A 1099 6.45 30.81 -19.43
CA LYS A 1099 6.42 32.11 -18.73
C LYS A 1099 5.09 32.49 -18.06
N TYR A 1100 3.97 32.04 -18.61
CA TYR A 1100 2.62 32.26 -18.04
C TYR A 1100 1.82 30.97 -17.95
N ALA A 1101 2.52 29.83 -17.99
CA ALA A 1101 1.87 28.53 -17.87
C ALA A 1101 1.32 28.36 -16.46
N GLN A 1102 0.16 27.72 -16.38
CA GLN A 1102 -0.44 27.32 -15.12
C GLN A 1102 -0.62 25.80 -15.13
N LEU A 1103 -0.39 25.18 -13.97
CA LEU A 1103 -0.61 23.76 -13.80
C LEU A 1103 -2.03 23.39 -14.20
N ASN A 1104 -2.14 22.29 -14.93
CA ASN A 1104 -3.36 21.75 -15.48
C ASN A 1104 -4.13 22.67 -16.45
N GLU A 1105 -3.53 23.75 -16.97
CA GLU A 1105 -4.12 24.55 -18.05
C GLU A 1105 -3.58 24.14 -19.44
N VAL A 1106 -4.42 24.29 -20.46
CA VAL A 1106 -4.02 24.08 -21.86
C VAL A 1106 -3.31 25.33 -22.38
N LEU A 1107 -2.01 25.23 -22.63
CA LEU A 1107 -1.21 26.34 -23.09
C LEU A 1107 -1.68 26.84 -24.47
N GLY A 1108 -2.03 28.13 -24.52
CA GLY A 1108 -2.51 28.82 -25.72
C GLY A 1108 -3.95 28.47 -26.16
N GLY A 1109 -4.68 27.62 -25.43
CA GLY A 1109 -6.03 27.19 -25.81
C GLY A 1109 -6.09 26.60 -27.22
N VAL A 1110 -7.10 26.97 -28.02
CA VAL A 1110 -7.18 26.55 -29.43
C VAL A 1110 -6.26 27.42 -30.28
N LEU A 1111 -5.27 26.79 -30.92
CA LEU A 1111 -4.27 27.48 -31.71
C LEU A 1111 -4.77 27.75 -33.13
N LYS A 1112 -4.41 28.92 -33.67
CA LYS A 1112 -4.62 29.27 -35.07
C LYS A 1112 -3.32 29.09 -35.85
N PRO A 1113 -3.39 28.75 -37.15
CA PRO A 1113 -2.21 28.77 -38.01
C PRO A 1113 -1.46 30.09 -37.89
N ALA A 1114 -0.13 30.00 -37.81
CA ALA A 1114 0.75 31.15 -37.64
C ALA A 1114 0.71 32.09 -38.86
N ASP A 1115 1.11 33.35 -38.64
CA ASP A 1115 1.27 34.31 -39.72
C ASP A 1115 2.33 33.81 -40.72
N GLY A 1116 1.94 33.64 -41.99
CA GLY A 1116 2.79 33.08 -43.03
C GLY A 1116 2.58 31.59 -43.31
N ALA A 1117 1.66 30.91 -42.62
CA ALA A 1117 1.22 29.55 -42.93
C ALA A 1117 0.83 29.41 -44.42
N ALA A 1118 1.37 28.40 -45.09
CA ALA A 1118 1.23 28.20 -46.53
C ALA A 1118 1.13 26.71 -46.88
N LEU A 1119 0.41 26.42 -47.96
CA LEU A 1119 0.29 25.05 -48.46
C LEU A 1119 1.60 24.56 -49.05
N VAL A 1120 1.92 23.28 -48.86
CA VAL A 1120 3.21 22.68 -49.26
C VAL A 1120 3.00 21.47 -50.16
N ALA A 1121 3.53 21.52 -51.38
CA ALA A 1121 3.48 20.37 -52.29
C ALA A 1121 4.42 19.25 -51.79
N VAL A 1122 3.90 18.04 -51.63
CA VAL A 1122 4.69 16.86 -51.23
C VAL A 1122 4.91 15.88 -52.38
N ALA A 1123 6.08 15.23 -52.36
CA ALA A 1123 6.40 14.13 -53.29
C ALA A 1123 5.51 12.89 -53.05
N ASP A 1124 5.56 11.92 -53.96
CA ASP A 1124 4.94 10.61 -53.73
C ASP A 1124 5.79 9.80 -52.74
N GLY A 1125 5.13 8.99 -51.91
CA GLY A 1125 5.78 8.21 -50.86
C GLY A 1125 4.78 7.51 -49.94
N PRO A 1126 5.26 6.77 -48.92
CA PRO A 1126 4.40 6.12 -47.95
C PRO A 1126 3.64 7.15 -47.11
N VAL A 1127 2.41 6.82 -46.73
CA VAL A 1127 1.60 7.64 -45.81
C VAL A 1127 1.90 7.28 -44.35
N VAL A 1128 2.25 6.03 -44.07
CA VAL A 1128 2.66 5.55 -42.75
C VAL A 1128 4.05 4.93 -42.80
N GLU A 1129 4.85 5.25 -41.79
CA GLU A 1129 6.18 4.68 -41.53
C GLU A 1129 6.42 4.82 -40.03
N GLU A 1130 6.56 3.71 -39.34
CA GLU A 1130 6.70 3.69 -37.88
C GLU A 1130 8.10 4.09 -37.44
N LEU A 1131 8.19 5.04 -36.51
CA LEU A 1131 9.40 5.34 -35.74
C LEU A 1131 9.25 4.63 -34.38
N PRO A 1132 10.00 3.55 -34.10
CA PRO A 1132 9.89 2.83 -32.85
C PRO A 1132 10.32 3.71 -31.66
N CYS A 1133 9.62 3.54 -30.53
CA CYS A 1133 9.96 4.22 -29.28
C CYS A 1133 11.28 3.67 -28.72
N THR A 1134 12.13 4.60 -28.29
CA THR A 1134 13.48 4.34 -27.75
C THR A 1134 13.50 4.23 -26.23
N ASP A 1135 12.42 4.57 -25.52
CA ASP A 1135 12.37 4.44 -24.05
C ASP A 1135 12.34 2.97 -23.61
N SER A 1136 13.31 2.57 -22.79
CA SER A 1136 13.48 1.21 -22.26
C SER A 1136 12.30 0.78 -21.38
N LEU A 1137 11.78 1.65 -20.51
CA LEU A 1137 10.65 1.30 -19.64
C LEU A 1137 9.37 1.05 -20.44
N MET A 1138 9.11 1.87 -21.48
CA MET A 1138 8.01 1.65 -22.43
C MET A 1138 8.15 0.31 -23.16
N GLN A 1139 9.38 -0.10 -23.52
CA GLN A 1139 9.64 -1.39 -24.14
C GLN A 1139 9.38 -2.55 -23.17
N ILE A 1140 9.88 -2.46 -21.93
CA ILE A 1140 9.67 -3.47 -20.87
C ILE A 1140 8.18 -3.71 -20.64
N ILE A 1141 7.39 -2.66 -20.39
CA ILE A 1141 5.95 -2.85 -20.12
C ILE A 1141 5.21 -3.38 -21.36
N THR A 1142 5.59 -2.94 -22.56
CA THR A 1142 4.97 -3.44 -23.81
C THR A 1142 5.26 -4.92 -24.03
N GLN A 1143 6.41 -5.42 -23.58
CA GLN A 1143 6.75 -6.85 -23.64
C GLN A 1143 6.03 -7.67 -22.56
N ARG A 1144 5.85 -7.12 -21.35
CA ARG A 1144 5.11 -7.77 -20.26
C ARG A 1144 3.60 -7.87 -20.56
N LEU A 1145 3.04 -6.92 -21.31
CA LEU A 1145 1.61 -6.95 -21.69
C LEU A 1145 1.29 -8.12 -22.64
N PRO A 1146 0.28 -8.96 -22.32
CA PRO A 1146 -0.08 -10.07 -23.18
C PRO A 1146 -0.60 -9.57 -24.53
N LYS A 1147 -0.15 -10.22 -25.60
CA LYS A 1147 -0.63 -9.93 -26.95
C LYS A 1147 -2.03 -10.51 -27.12
N PRO A 1148 -3.02 -9.75 -27.62
CA PRO A 1148 -4.37 -10.24 -27.79
C PRO A 1148 -4.41 -11.49 -28.68
N ALA A 1149 -5.09 -12.54 -28.24
CA ALA A 1149 -5.40 -13.70 -29.05
C ALA A 1149 -6.45 -13.30 -30.14
N ASN A 1150 -5.97 -12.85 -31.30
CA ASN A 1150 -6.69 -12.32 -32.48
C ASN A 1150 -7.10 -10.83 -32.44
N PRO A 1151 -6.47 -9.97 -33.25
CA PRO A 1151 -6.89 -8.56 -33.46
C PRO A 1151 -8.03 -8.38 -34.48
N THR A 1152 -8.67 -9.45 -34.97
CA THR A 1152 -9.64 -9.43 -36.09
C THR A 1152 -11.05 -9.92 -35.74
N ALA A 1153 -11.41 -10.02 -34.45
CA ALA A 1153 -12.77 -10.36 -34.03
C ALA A 1153 -13.69 -9.14 -33.99
#